data_AF-A0A167HNC9-F1
#
_entry.id   AF-A0A167HNC9-F1
#
_cell.length_a   1.000
_cell.length_b   1.000
_cell.length_c   1.000
_cell.angle_alpha   90.00
_cell.angle_beta   90.00
_cell.angle_gamma   90.00
#
_symmetry.space_group_name_H-M   'P 1'
#
loop_
_entity.id
_entity.type
_entity.pdbx_description
1 polymer ?
#
loop_
_entity_poly.entity_id
_entity_poly.type
_entity_poly.pdbx_seq_one_letter_code
_entity_poly.pdbx_strand_id
1 'polypeptide(L)'
;MSNTTLRIHPAIGMARVGNSKEYYLGPETMAAQPQEGTVITGGLPIKPGTDSTTITSADLRDSDGRLKRQAARFKIFQYPEEGDVYSYPAPAGKEVLIGSMIDGKKVIDIIWTTHLANKKANCWEIDEDANQGIALYKEHEATYDGQTFQVKTPPLRNPDFASEEKQNPYKVNASDPIRLSKLIIDAGPRAIKASEGTSAVPFDKNSIASYYDSVSEGILINEKYPIQFPASEGISSDGSDPISYLGELRTEPNGRLLVLGGHGLACAFDDKGNFDATQGLCKDVDNNNWLDDTSDGPVTAVVVFEDGTKQPIEGSAWVVATDPAYAPQTLNVVSLWDDMYNTWLEKFNLQPDVYANGNYIASYIPSFKEDVFPTLNAAHMQMWNTNLPEQAISAHQRMKSLTLSKPGFDIMQFIRNPDGSQEDVGAPLMPLSLGDAAKSFLTLSPQQYFFLKQWNEGKCKQETNTPLGEGELLDKTILVNCLGGRFSPGIDLTFIVRDPLFYNSDWKNPAIGAFRVNYQPQNYNTATTETPFLGVGYIPLQSGNVEPGDLCKFMAIPWHTDYNSCATHTPDPNPGGKLNKENLYSGDVNTTLFWSWPAQRPVAVYTFEDLMANTDIGKLPEQRYSLRGKGTGAVENMPPPPGCPMHNPKPFDMKAMNVGRYQNRRDFLTKWMDIGIIMQGPAIEGYPSDFDTDYFLEVESGFITDESNKVIFWPNVVDDEVYPPKD
;
A
#
# COMPACT_ATOMS: atom_id res chain seq x y z
N MET A 1 40.53 -8.43 8.15
CA MET A 1 39.39 -8.54 7.23
C MET A 1 38.25 -7.82 7.92
N SER A 2 37.55 -6.91 7.23
CA SER A 2 36.28 -6.39 7.73
C SER A 2 35.33 -7.58 7.96
N ASN A 3 34.52 -7.55 9.00
CA ASN A 3 33.50 -8.57 9.23
C ASN A 3 32.47 -8.49 8.10
N THR A 4 31.91 -9.63 7.70
CA THR A 4 30.86 -9.68 6.69
C THR A 4 29.62 -8.92 7.15
N THR A 5 29.11 -8.02 6.30
CA THR A 5 27.90 -7.24 6.58
C THR A 5 26.65 -8.08 6.32
N LEU A 6 25.65 -7.92 7.20
CA LEU A 6 24.38 -8.62 7.12
C LEU A 6 23.25 -7.59 7.01
N ARG A 7 22.24 -7.89 6.19
CA ARG A 7 21.08 -7.02 5.98
C ARG A 7 19.80 -7.85 5.82
N ILE A 8 18.67 -7.34 6.33
CA ILE A 8 17.35 -7.97 6.20
C ILE A 8 16.68 -7.44 4.93
N HIS A 9 16.08 -8.32 4.14
CA HIS A 9 15.32 -8.00 2.93
C HIS A 9 13.96 -8.72 2.93
N PRO A 10 12.87 -8.09 2.45
CA PRO A 10 12.82 -6.73 1.93
C PRO A 10 13.05 -5.67 3.04
N ALA A 11 13.50 -4.48 2.67
CA ALA A 11 13.66 -3.34 3.57
C ALA A 11 12.33 -2.90 4.19
N ILE A 12 11.26 -2.97 3.39
CA ILE A 12 9.87 -2.80 3.82
C ILE A 12 9.07 -3.96 3.23
N GLY A 13 8.62 -4.88 4.07
CA GLY A 13 7.79 -6.02 3.68
C GLY A 13 6.29 -5.70 3.76
N MET A 14 5.51 -6.35 2.91
CA MET A 14 4.07 -6.10 2.76
C MET A 14 3.25 -7.35 3.11
N ALA A 15 2.60 -7.28 4.27
CA ALA A 15 1.54 -8.19 4.67
C ALA A 15 0.18 -7.60 4.30
N ARG A 16 -0.82 -8.46 4.11
CA ARG A 16 -2.19 -8.02 3.78
C ARG A 16 -3.22 -8.75 4.64
N VAL A 17 -4.20 -8.00 5.11
CA VAL A 17 -5.30 -8.51 5.93
C VAL A 17 -6.19 -9.48 5.14
N GLY A 18 -6.95 -10.31 5.86
CA GLY A 18 -7.82 -11.34 5.31
C GLY A 18 -8.59 -12.02 6.44
N ASN A 19 -9.86 -12.36 6.21
CA ASN A 19 -10.72 -12.89 7.28
C ASN A 19 -10.51 -14.39 7.57
N SER A 20 -9.64 -15.09 6.83
CA SER A 20 -9.21 -16.45 7.15
C SER A 20 -8.06 -16.50 8.15
N LYS A 21 -7.93 -17.63 8.85
CA LYS A 21 -6.70 -17.99 9.60
C LYS A 21 -5.60 -18.51 8.68
N GLU A 22 -5.95 -19.04 7.51
CA GLU A 22 -5.00 -19.48 6.50
C GLU A 22 -4.36 -18.28 5.77
N TYR A 23 -3.26 -18.55 5.07
CA TYR A 23 -2.46 -17.53 4.41
C TYR A 23 -1.72 -18.09 3.19
N TYR A 24 -1.25 -17.18 2.35
CA TYR A 24 -0.19 -17.39 1.36
C TYR A 24 0.97 -16.41 1.63
N LEU A 25 2.10 -16.60 0.97
CA LEU A 25 3.25 -15.70 1.04
C LEU A 25 3.13 -14.60 0.00
N GLY A 26 3.58 -13.38 0.30
CA GLY A 26 3.60 -12.29 -0.68
C GLY A 26 4.40 -12.62 -1.94
N PRO A 27 4.11 -11.94 -3.06
CA PRO A 27 4.80 -12.17 -4.33
C PRO A 27 6.27 -11.73 -4.23
N GLU A 28 7.18 -12.56 -4.75
CA GLU A 28 8.60 -12.22 -4.91
C GLU A 28 8.99 -12.07 -6.39
N THR A 29 8.01 -11.78 -7.24
CA THR A 29 8.19 -11.42 -8.65
C THR A 29 7.45 -10.13 -8.96
N MET A 30 7.97 -9.32 -9.88
CA MET A 30 7.34 -8.06 -10.29
C MET A 30 6.06 -8.36 -11.08
N ALA A 31 4.97 -7.69 -10.71
CA ALA A 31 3.68 -7.80 -11.39
C ALA A 31 3.81 -7.58 -12.90
N ALA A 32 3.00 -8.31 -13.68
CA ALA A 32 2.95 -8.26 -15.14
C ALA A 32 4.27 -8.54 -15.90
N GLN A 33 5.39 -8.80 -15.22
CA GLN A 33 6.65 -9.10 -15.90
C GLN A 33 6.67 -10.55 -16.41
N PRO A 34 7.17 -10.80 -17.63
CA PRO A 34 7.41 -12.16 -18.12
C PRO A 34 8.30 -12.96 -17.16
N GLN A 35 7.95 -14.23 -16.94
CA GLN A 35 8.72 -15.16 -16.11
C GLN A 35 9.33 -16.25 -16.97
N GLU A 36 10.53 -16.71 -16.62
CA GLU A 36 11.22 -17.75 -17.40
C GLU A 36 10.48 -19.09 -17.31
N GLY A 37 10.29 -19.76 -18.45
CA GLY A 37 9.71 -21.11 -18.50
C GLY A 37 8.20 -21.20 -18.28
N THR A 38 7.48 -20.09 -18.20
CA THR A 38 6.02 -20.07 -18.04
C THR A 38 5.36 -18.93 -18.81
N VAL A 39 4.08 -19.09 -19.16
CA VAL A 39 3.24 -18.02 -19.72
C VAL A 39 2.65 -17.11 -18.64
N ILE A 40 2.74 -17.53 -17.37
CA ILE A 40 2.24 -16.77 -16.23
C ILE A 40 3.19 -15.61 -15.93
N THR A 41 2.67 -14.39 -15.91
CA THR A 41 3.44 -13.19 -15.52
C THR A 41 3.59 -13.09 -14.01
N GLY A 42 4.58 -12.33 -13.55
CA GLY A 42 4.87 -12.14 -12.14
C GLY A 42 3.77 -11.40 -11.37
N GLY A 43 3.98 -11.26 -10.06
CA GLY A 43 3.05 -10.62 -9.11
C GLY A 43 2.13 -11.57 -8.37
N LEU A 44 2.10 -12.87 -8.72
CA LEU A 44 1.30 -13.84 -7.96
C LEU A 44 1.93 -14.16 -6.60
N PRO A 45 1.13 -14.25 -5.53
CA PRO A 45 1.56 -14.78 -4.25
C PRO A 45 2.08 -16.22 -4.35
N ILE A 46 2.82 -16.66 -3.33
CA ILE A 46 3.51 -17.95 -3.28
C ILE A 46 2.83 -18.88 -2.25
N LYS A 47 2.74 -20.17 -2.55
CA LYS A 47 2.21 -21.20 -1.64
C LYS A 47 3.11 -21.33 -0.39
N PRO A 48 2.54 -21.37 0.82
CA PRO A 48 3.31 -21.61 2.04
C PRO A 48 4.16 -22.89 1.95
N GLY A 49 5.38 -22.84 2.50
CA GLY A 49 6.30 -23.99 2.51
C GLY A 49 7.00 -24.26 1.18
N THR A 50 6.89 -23.34 0.20
CA THR A 50 7.62 -23.40 -1.06
C THR A 50 8.47 -22.15 -1.27
N ASP A 51 9.54 -22.26 -2.05
CA ASP A 51 10.40 -21.11 -2.35
C ASP A 51 9.73 -20.15 -3.34
N SER A 52 9.06 -20.66 -4.38
CA SER A 52 8.58 -19.86 -5.51
C SER A 52 7.32 -20.39 -6.21
N THR A 53 6.66 -21.44 -5.68
CA THR A 53 5.46 -21.99 -6.34
C THR A 53 4.30 -21.02 -6.16
N THR A 54 3.83 -20.40 -7.25
CA THR A 54 2.73 -19.45 -7.21
C THR A 54 1.40 -20.12 -6.85
N ILE A 55 0.51 -19.36 -6.22
CA ILE A 55 -0.87 -19.77 -5.98
C ILE A 55 -1.68 -19.87 -7.29
N THR A 56 -2.78 -20.61 -7.25
CA THR A 56 -3.85 -20.58 -8.25
C THR A 56 -5.13 -20.01 -7.65
N SER A 57 -6.19 -19.84 -8.45
CA SER A 57 -7.50 -19.37 -7.95
C SER A 57 -8.04 -20.22 -6.79
N ALA A 58 -7.74 -21.52 -6.77
CA ALA A 58 -8.13 -22.47 -5.73
C ALA A 58 -7.53 -22.17 -4.34
N ASP A 59 -6.45 -21.40 -4.27
CA ASP A 59 -5.75 -21.12 -3.03
C ASP A 59 -6.16 -19.77 -2.40
N LEU A 60 -7.03 -18.97 -3.05
CA LEU A 60 -7.36 -17.61 -2.60
C LEU A 60 -8.21 -17.59 -1.33
N ARG A 61 -9.06 -18.60 -1.14
CA ARG A 61 -10.00 -18.73 -0.02
C ARG A 61 -9.79 -20.04 0.72
N ASP A 62 -10.15 -20.06 2.00
CA ASP A 62 -10.18 -21.29 2.79
C ASP A 62 -11.43 -22.13 2.49
N SER A 63 -11.53 -23.31 3.12
CA SER A 63 -12.66 -24.22 2.91
C SER A 63 -14.03 -23.67 3.32
N ASP A 64 -14.05 -22.59 4.12
CA ASP A 64 -15.26 -21.89 4.54
C ASP A 64 -15.56 -20.65 3.66
N GLY A 65 -14.78 -20.43 2.61
CA GLY A 65 -14.91 -19.29 1.68
C GLY A 65 -14.28 -17.99 2.18
N ARG A 66 -13.54 -18.01 3.29
CA ARG A 66 -12.89 -16.80 3.82
C ARG A 66 -11.63 -16.48 3.03
N LEU A 67 -11.40 -15.20 2.77
CA LEU A 67 -10.23 -14.68 2.06
C LEU A 67 -8.96 -14.91 2.88
N LYS A 68 -7.96 -15.57 2.28
CA LYS A 68 -6.66 -15.82 2.92
C LYS A 68 -5.85 -14.53 3.08
N ARG A 69 -5.04 -14.49 4.14
CA ARG A 69 -4.10 -13.39 4.41
C ARG A 69 -2.85 -13.51 3.54
N GLN A 70 -2.16 -12.40 3.34
CA GLN A 70 -0.81 -12.39 2.76
C GLN A 70 0.24 -12.21 3.87
N ALA A 71 1.18 -13.14 3.97
CA ALA A 71 2.34 -13.02 4.86
C ALA A 71 3.50 -12.31 4.17
N ALA A 72 4.13 -11.34 4.84
CA ALA A 72 5.42 -10.79 4.43
C ALA A 72 6.53 -11.78 4.81
N ARG A 73 7.37 -12.17 3.84
CA ARG A 73 8.53 -13.04 4.06
C ARG A 73 9.81 -12.22 4.12
N PHE A 74 10.60 -12.39 5.18
CA PHE A 74 11.89 -11.74 5.37
C PHE A 74 13.03 -12.74 5.33
N LYS A 75 14.11 -12.33 4.66
CA LYS A 75 15.35 -13.08 4.41
C LYS A 75 16.53 -12.25 4.90
N ILE A 76 17.63 -12.93 5.24
CA ILE A 76 18.90 -12.27 5.59
C ILE A 76 19.89 -12.52 4.46
N PHE A 77 20.62 -11.49 4.07
CA PHE A 77 21.71 -11.61 3.09
C PHE A 77 23.03 -11.17 3.71
N GLN A 78 24.09 -11.90 3.35
CA GLN A 78 25.48 -11.55 3.67
C GLN A 78 26.19 -10.96 2.44
N TYR A 79 27.02 -9.94 2.65
CA TYR A 79 27.73 -9.23 1.58
C TYR A 79 29.25 -9.25 1.82
N PRO A 80 29.93 -10.39 1.56
CA PRO A 80 31.35 -10.56 1.88
C PRO A 80 32.30 -9.75 0.96
N GLU A 81 31.80 -9.29 -0.19
CA GLU A 81 32.55 -8.51 -1.18
C GLU A 81 32.32 -7.00 -1.04
N GLU A 82 31.51 -6.59 -0.06
CA GLU A 82 31.22 -5.18 0.18
C GLU A 82 32.41 -4.48 0.87
N GLY A 83 32.74 -3.28 0.40
CA GLY A 83 33.78 -2.45 0.98
C GLY A 83 33.34 -1.73 2.25
N ASP A 84 34.20 -0.85 2.78
CA ASP A 84 33.92 -0.08 4.00
C ASP A 84 32.84 1.00 3.81
N VAL A 85 32.45 1.29 2.56
CA VAL A 85 31.41 2.27 2.21
C VAL A 85 30.42 1.64 1.24
N TYR A 86 29.14 1.75 1.56
CA TYR A 86 28.06 1.24 0.74
C TYR A 86 27.89 2.06 -0.56
N SER A 87 27.69 1.34 -1.65
CA SER A 87 27.26 1.87 -2.95
C SER A 87 26.03 1.10 -3.44
N TYR A 88 25.09 1.80 -4.06
CA TYR A 88 23.94 1.18 -4.71
C TYR A 88 24.16 1.10 -6.23
N PRO A 89 23.87 -0.04 -6.88
CA PRO A 89 23.55 -1.34 -6.27
C PRO A 89 24.72 -1.92 -5.47
N ALA A 90 24.41 -2.70 -4.41
CA ALA A 90 25.40 -3.47 -3.68
C ALA A 90 25.94 -4.63 -4.52
N PRO A 91 27.14 -5.16 -4.20
CA PRO A 91 27.58 -6.44 -4.72
C PRO A 91 26.55 -7.55 -4.48
N ALA A 92 26.60 -8.62 -5.27
CA ALA A 92 25.67 -9.73 -5.11
C ALA A 92 25.83 -10.38 -3.71
N GLY A 93 24.79 -10.22 -2.88
CA GLY A 93 24.71 -10.87 -1.59
C GLY A 93 24.38 -12.35 -1.71
N LYS A 94 24.58 -13.10 -0.62
CA LYS A 94 24.18 -14.51 -0.49
C LYS A 94 23.20 -14.66 0.64
N GLU A 95 22.12 -15.41 0.42
CA GLU A 95 21.14 -15.65 1.48
C GLU A 95 21.77 -16.42 2.67
N VAL A 96 21.40 -16.01 3.88
CA VAL A 96 21.77 -16.64 5.14
C VAL A 96 20.58 -17.44 5.64
N LEU A 97 20.77 -18.75 5.75
CA LEU A 97 19.83 -19.72 6.29
C LEU A 97 20.47 -20.41 7.50
N ILE A 98 19.67 -21.16 8.26
CA ILE A 98 20.21 -22.11 9.24
C ILE A 98 21.15 -23.09 8.51
N GLY A 99 22.39 -23.18 8.97
CA GLY A 99 23.46 -23.97 8.37
C GLY A 99 24.41 -23.19 7.45
N SER A 100 24.09 -21.95 7.08
CA SER A 100 25.01 -21.08 6.33
C SER A 100 26.29 -20.79 7.13
N MET A 101 27.38 -20.51 6.43
CA MET A 101 28.65 -20.07 7.02
C MET A 101 28.82 -18.57 6.85
N ILE A 102 29.18 -17.87 7.93
CA ILE A 102 29.54 -16.44 7.92
C ILE A 102 30.87 -16.33 8.67
N ASP A 103 31.89 -15.74 8.03
CA ASP A 103 33.22 -15.55 8.63
C ASP A 103 33.80 -16.81 9.31
N GLY A 104 33.54 -17.99 8.73
CA GLY A 104 34.00 -19.28 9.24
C GLY A 104 33.17 -19.88 10.37
N LYS A 105 32.05 -19.26 10.75
CA LYS A 105 31.12 -19.73 11.78
C LYS A 105 29.82 -20.24 11.18
N LYS A 106 29.33 -21.38 11.65
CA LYS A 106 28.05 -21.94 11.21
C LYS A 106 26.87 -21.30 11.94
N VAL A 107 25.87 -20.84 11.20
CA VAL A 107 24.58 -20.40 11.75
C VAL A 107 23.79 -21.60 12.24
N ILE A 108 23.36 -21.59 13.49
CA ILE A 108 22.55 -22.65 14.10
C ILE A 108 21.12 -22.23 14.38
N ASP A 109 20.86 -20.92 14.49
CA ASP A 109 19.54 -20.36 14.73
C ASP A 109 19.50 -18.88 14.34
N ILE A 110 18.30 -18.33 14.20
CA ILE A 110 18.05 -16.91 13.97
C ILE A 110 16.94 -16.48 14.94
N ILE A 111 17.21 -15.43 15.73
CA ILE A 111 16.21 -14.82 16.61
C ILE A 111 15.64 -13.61 15.89
N TRP A 112 14.34 -13.61 15.63
CA TRP A 112 13.62 -12.48 15.06
C TRP A 112 12.89 -11.71 16.14
N THR A 113 12.77 -10.39 15.99
CA THR A 113 11.92 -9.55 16.83
C THR A 113 11.14 -8.57 15.95
N THR A 114 9.84 -8.46 16.20
CA THR A 114 8.94 -7.53 15.51
C THR A 114 8.00 -6.88 16.51
N HIS A 115 7.56 -5.65 16.24
CA HIS A 115 6.66 -4.90 17.13
C HIS A 115 5.61 -4.18 16.30
N LEU A 116 4.38 -4.67 16.29
CA LEU A 116 3.28 -4.10 15.50
C LEU A 116 2.42 -3.14 16.33
N ALA A 117 2.10 -1.98 15.75
CA ALA A 117 1.14 -1.05 16.30
C ALA A 117 0.32 -0.35 15.20
N ASN A 118 -0.78 0.29 15.61
CA ASN A 118 -1.61 1.16 14.78
C ASN A 118 -1.86 2.47 15.53
N LYS A 119 -1.44 3.59 14.96
CA LYS A 119 -1.58 4.94 15.55
C LYS A 119 -2.60 5.81 14.81
N LYS A 120 -3.40 5.26 13.89
CA LYS A 120 -4.28 6.06 13.00
C LYS A 120 -5.26 6.94 13.76
N ALA A 121 -5.82 6.48 14.88
CA ALA A 121 -6.79 7.25 15.66
C ALA A 121 -6.14 8.39 16.48
N ASN A 122 -4.82 8.39 16.66
CA ASN A 122 -4.06 9.49 17.26
C ASN A 122 -3.08 10.11 16.25
N CYS A 123 -3.55 10.35 15.04
CA CYS A 123 -2.78 11.00 13.97
C CYS A 123 -3.57 12.19 13.38
N TRP A 124 -2.88 13.00 12.58
CA TRP A 124 -3.49 14.10 11.84
C TRP A 124 -4.31 13.60 10.64
N GLU A 125 -5.34 14.36 10.31
CA GLU A 125 -6.17 14.18 9.12
C GLU A 125 -5.33 14.36 7.85
N ILE A 126 -5.77 13.76 6.75
CA ILE A 126 -5.23 14.06 5.41
C ILE A 126 -5.68 15.45 4.94
N ASP A 127 -6.79 15.94 5.51
CA ASP A 127 -7.41 17.23 5.24
C ASP A 127 -7.76 17.38 3.75
N GLU A 128 -8.81 16.66 3.34
CA GLU A 128 -9.37 16.70 1.99
C GLU A 128 -9.89 18.11 1.61
N ASP A 129 -10.15 18.98 2.57
CA ASP A 129 -10.61 20.36 2.32
C ASP A 129 -9.44 21.28 1.91
N ALA A 130 -8.29 21.18 2.60
CA ALA A 130 -7.08 21.89 2.24
C ALA A 130 -6.38 21.27 1.02
N ASN A 131 -6.39 19.93 0.95
CA ASN A 131 -5.85 19.11 -0.14
C ASN A 131 -4.42 19.51 -0.54
N GLN A 132 -3.50 19.63 0.42
CA GLN A 132 -2.08 19.97 0.18
C GLN A 132 -1.10 18.83 0.52
N GLY A 133 -1.61 17.68 0.99
CA GLY A 133 -0.80 16.49 1.32
C GLY A 133 0.33 16.81 2.30
N ILE A 134 1.56 16.32 2.01
CA ILE A 134 2.72 16.50 2.89
C ILE A 134 3.06 17.98 3.16
N ALA A 135 2.64 18.92 2.30
CA ALA A 135 2.93 20.34 2.50
C ALA A 135 2.27 20.92 3.76
N LEU A 136 1.18 20.31 4.25
CA LEU A 136 0.54 20.68 5.53
C LEU A 136 1.42 20.39 6.76
N TYR A 137 2.54 19.67 6.59
CA TYR A 137 3.49 19.46 7.68
C TYR A 137 4.58 20.54 7.76
N LYS A 138 4.51 21.56 6.89
CA LYS A 138 5.28 22.79 7.00
C LYS A 138 4.47 23.87 7.71
N GLU A 139 5.14 24.95 8.09
CA GLU A 139 4.44 26.12 8.66
C GLU A 139 3.44 26.70 7.65
N HIS A 140 2.17 26.78 8.06
CA HIS A 140 1.07 27.28 7.23
C HIS A 140 -0.02 27.91 8.10
N GLU A 141 -0.88 28.73 7.48
CA GLU A 141 -2.05 29.30 8.12
C GLU A 141 -3.22 28.30 8.13
N ALA A 142 -3.85 28.15 9.29
CA ALA A 142 -5.11 27.44 9.44
C ALA A 142 -6.15 28.37 10.06
N THR A 143 -7.41 28.20 9.66
CA THR A 143 -8.54 28.94 10.24
C THR A 143 -9.51 27.97 10.90
N TYR A 144 -9.82 28.21 12.17
CA TYR A 144 -10.80 27.45 12.93
C TYR A 144 -11.65 28.42 13.76
N ASP A 145 -12.98 28.25 13.71
CA ASP A 145 -13.96 29.12 14.39
C ASP A 145 -13.74 30.62 14.15
N GLY A 146 -13.47 30.99 12.88
CA GLY A 146 -13.23 32.38 12.47
C GLY A 146 -11.89 32.98 12.91
N GLN A 147 -11.01 32.20 13.55
CA GLN A 147 -9.68 32.63 13.97
C GLN A 147 -8.59 31.97 13.13
N THR A 148 -7.66 32.79 12.62
CA THR A 148 -6.51 32.32 11.84
C THR A 148 -5.25 32.30 12.71
N PHE A 149 -4.46 31.24 12.61
CA PHE A 149 -3.21 31.07 13.34
C PHE A 149 -2.22 30.22 12.55
N GLN A 150 -0.93 30.33 12.91
CA GLN A 150 0.11 29.49 12.32
C GLN A 150 0.13 28.11 12.99
N VAL A 151 0.25 27.08 12.16
CA VAL A 151 0.36 25.66 12.54
C VAL A 151 1.46 24.99 11.74
N LYS A 152 1.82 23.76 12.11
CA LYS A 152 2.78 22.93 11.37
C LYS A 152 2.23 21.55 11.04
N THR A 153 0.96 21.30 11.30
CA THR A 153 0.32 20.00 11.09
C THR A 153 -1.12 20.23 10.66
N PRO A 154 -1.75 19.28 9.95
CA PRO A 154 -3.20 19.28 9.73
C PRO A 154 -4.00 19.22 11.06
N PRO A 155 -5.35 19.28 11.01
CA PRO A 155 -6.20 18.93 12.15
C PRO A 155 -5.87 17.55 12.75
N LEU A 156 -5.91 17.40 14.07
CA LEU A 156 -5.76 16.09 14.72
C LEU A 156 -7.10 15.32 14.70
N ARG A 157 -7.06 14.02 14.36
CA ARG A 157 -8.21 13.11 14.52
C ARG A 157 -8.61 12.98 15.99
N ASN A 158 -9.87 12.65 16.20
CA ASN A 158 -10.48 12.48 17.52
C ASN A 158 -10.25 13.69 18.45
N PRO A 159 -10.45 14.95 18.00
CA PRO A 159 -10.06 16.12 18.79
C PRO A 159 -10.85 16.24 20.09
N ASP A 160 -12.08 15.71 20.12
CA ASP A 160 -13.00 15.77 21.26
C ASP A 160 -12.84 14.57 22.22
N PHE A 161 -11.92 13.64 21.93
CA PHE A 161 -11.72 12.45 22.75
C PHE A 161 -11.36 12.79 24.20
N ALA A 162 -12.04 12.14 25.14
CA ALA A 162 -11.94 12.36 26.58
C ALA A 162 -12.20 13.82 27.03
N SER A 163 -12.91 14.61 26.21
CA SER A 163 -13.34 15.97 26.52
C SER A 163 -14.86 16.05 26.63
N GLU A 164 -15.36 16.90 27.53
CA GLU A 164 -16.80 17.22 27.62
C GLU A 164 -17.20 18.35 26.66
N GLU A 165 -16.23 19.12 26.15
CA GLU A 165 -16.42 20.26 25.26
C GLU A 165 -15.71 20.05 23.93
N LYS A 166 -16.28 20.58 22.84
CA LYS A 166 -15.63 20.58 21.52
C LYS A 166 -14.28 21.29 21.57
N GLN A 167 -13.25 20.65 21.04
CA GLN A 167 -11.88 21.14 21.04
C GLN A 167 -11.52 21.77 19.69
N ASN A 168 -10.46 22.59 19.68
CA ASN A 168 -9.81 23.02 18.45
C ASN A 168 -8.81 21.93 18.01
N PRO A 169 -9.02 21.23 16.88
CA PRO A 169 -8.21 20.08 16.48
C PRO A 169 -6.74 20.43 16.21
N TYR A 170 -6.41 21.71 15.99
CA TYR A 170 -5.05 22.19 15.81
C TYR A 170 -4.31 22.50 17.13
N LYS A 171 -5.00 22.43 18.27
CA LYS A 171 -4.45 22.75 19.60
C LYS A 171 -4.48 21.57 20.56
N VAL A 172 -5.05 20.44 20.15
CA VAL A 172 -5.06 19.20 20.96
C VAL A 172 -3.63 18.66 21.07
N ASN A 173 -3.24 18.28 22.29
CA ASN A 173 -1.94 17.67 22.54
C ASN A 173 -1.95 16.19 22.13
N ALA A 174 -1.37 15.87 20.97
CA ALA A 174 -1.26 14.49 20.50
C ALA A 174 -0.45 13.58 21.46
N SER A 175 0.42 14.16 22.31
CA SER A 175 1.23 13.44 23.30
C SER A 175 0.54 13.26 24.66
N ASP A 176 -0.76 13.56 24.78
CA ASP A 176 -1.51 13.30 26.01
C ASP A 176 -1.50 11.79 26.33
N PRO A 177 -1.05 11.36 27.53
CA PRO A 177 -1.00 9.93 27.90
C PRO A 177 -2.34 9.21 27.82
N ILE A 178 -3.47 9.90 28.04
CA ILE A 178 -4.81 9.30 27.93
C ILE A 178 -5.09 8.99 26.46
N ARG A 179 -4.77 9.89 25.54
CA ARG A 179 -4.91 9.66 24.10
C ARG A 179 -4.03 8.51 23.64
N LEU A 180 -2.73 8.56 23.99
CA LEU A 180 -1.78 7.52 23.62
C LEU A 180 -2.24 6.13 24.11
N SER A 181 -2.78 6.03 25.34
CA SER A 181 -3.23 4.74 25.90
C SER A 181 -4.58 4.23 25.41
N LYS A 182 -5.39 5.07 24.75
CA LYS A 182 -6.77 4.74 24.34
C LYS A 182 -7.05 4.87 22.85
N LEU A 183 -6.15 5.47 22.08
CA LEU A 183 -6.28 5.67 20.63
C LEU A 183 -5.17 4.99 19.83
N ILE A 184 -4.22 4.34 20.49
CA ILE A 184 -3.19 3.52 19.84
C ILE A 184 -3.50 2.05 20.14
N ILE A 185 -3.45 1.21 19.11
CA ILE A 185 -3.37 -0.25 19.29
C ILE A 185 -1.89 -0.59 19.31
N ASP A 186 -1.38 -1.02 20.46
CA ASP A 186 0.01 -1.41 20.67
C ASP A 186 0.04 -2.86 21.18
N ALA A 187 0.41 -3.78 20.29
CA ALA A 187 0.51 -5.19 20.64
C ALA A 187 1.83 -5.54 21.37
N GLY A 188 2.77 -4.60 21.49
CA GLY A 188 4.11 -4.80 22.01
C GLY A 188 5.00 -5.68 21.13
N PRO A 189 6.30 -5.79 21.45
CA PRO A 189 7.21 -6.64 20.69
C PRO A 189 6.88 -8.14 20.88
N ARG A 190 7.16 -8.93 19.86
CA ARG A 190 7.24 -10.39 19.91
C ARG A 190 8.59 -10.83 19.34
N ALA A 191 9.20 -11.81 19.97
CA ALA A 191 10.38 -12.49 19.48
C ALA A 191 10.13 -14.00 19.30
N ILE A 192 10.78 -14.57 18.30
CA ILE A 192 10.70 -15.99 17.94
C ILE A 192 12.07 -16.49 17.50
N LYS A 193 12.42 -17.72 17.89
CA LYS A 193 13.57 -18.43 17.31
C LYS A 193 13.13 -19.17 16.05
N ALA A 194 13.93 -19.13 15.00
CA ALA A 194 13.71 -19.96 13.83
C ALA A 194 13.62 -21.46 14.16
N SER A 195 14.38 -21.92 15.15
CA SER A 195 14.30 -23.30 15.65
C SER A 195 12.97 -23.67 16.32
N GLU A 196 12.17 -22.69 16.78
CA GLU A 196 10.82 -22.92 17.34
C GLU A 196 9.74 -23.12 16.25
N GLY A 197 10.11 -22.94 14.98
CA GLY A 197 9.37 -23.39 13.80
C GLY A 197 8.10 -22.58 13.48
N THR A 198 7.10 -23.27 12.92
CA THR A 198 5.85 -22.68 12.38
C THR A 198 4.80 -22.34 13.43
N SER A 199 5.12 -22.49 14.72
CA SER A 199 4.23 -22.13 15.83
C SER A 199 3.98 -20.63 15.79
N ALA A 200 2.70 -20.24 15.72
CA ALA A 200 2.34 -18.83 15.69
C ALA A 200 2.67 -18.15 17.02
N VAL A 201 3.30 -16.98 16.96
CA VAL A 201 3.47 -16.06 18.09
C VAL A 201 2.58 -14.84 17.83
N PRO A 202 1.40 -14.76 18.48
CA PRO A 202 0.40 -13.75 18.13
C PRO A 202 0.68 -12.37 18.75
N PHE A 203 0.35 -11.34 17.99
CA PHE A 203 0.22 -9.94 18.41
C PHE A 203 -1.23 -9.70 18.86
N ASP A 204 -1.62 -10.29 19.98
CA ASP A 204 -2.96 -10.17 20.57
C ASP A 204 -2.95 -9.52 21.97
N LYS A 205 -4.14 -9.24 22.47
CA LYS A 205 -4.35 -8.58 23.78
C LYS A 205 -3.91 -9.41 24.99
N ASN A 206 -3.74 -10.72 24.85
CA ASN A 206 -3.50 -11.64 25.96
C ASN A 206 -2.04 -12.11 26.03
N SER A 207 -1.32 -11.99 24.94
CA SER A 207 0.07 -12.44 24.83
C SER A 207 1.01 -11.45 25.48
N ILE A 208 1.98 -11.99 26.22
CA ILE A 208 2.97 -11.19 26.91
C ILE A 208 4.04 -10.74 25.90
N ALA A 209 4.48 -9.49 26.00
CA ALA A 209 5.55 -8.97 25.16
C ALA A 209 6.85 -9.77 25.32
N SER A 210 7.57 -9.97 24.23
CA SER A 210 8.88 -10.60 24.21
C SER A 210 9.81 -9.94 23.18
N TYR A 211 11.11 -9.88 23.49
CA TYR A 211 12.10 -9.26 22.61
C TYR A 211 13.48 -9.88 22.83
N TYR A 212 14.36 -9.78 21.84
CA TYR A 212 15.78 -10.07 22.05
C TYR A 212 16.45 -8.96 22.88
N ASP A 213 17.07 -9.33 23.99
CA ASP A 213 17.82 -8.43 24.85
C ASP A 213 19.32 -8.67 24.68
N SER A 214 20.07 -7.60 24.38
CA SER A 214 21.51 -7.69 24.11
C SER A 214 22.36 -7.92 25.35
N VAL A 215 21.83 -7.66 26.56
CA VAL A 215 22.56 -7.84 27.82
C VAL A 215 22.52 -9.30 28.26
N SER A 216 21.35 -9.92 28.21
CA SER A 216 21.16 -11.36 28.49
C SER A 216 21.47 -12.26 27.29
N GLU A 217 21.63 -11.67 26.10
CA GLU A 217 21.85 -12.34 24.83
C GLU A 217 20.78 -13.42 24.50
N GLY A 218 19.52 -13.13 24.82
CA GLY A 218 18.41 -14.07 24.66
C GLY A 218 17.05 -13.39 24.53
N ILE A 219 16.00 -14.20 24.36
CA ILE A 219 14.62 -13.70 24.39
C ILE A 219 14.21 -13.47 25.84
N LEU A 220 13.82 -12.25 26.18
CA LEU A 220 13.21 -11.90 27.47
C LEU A 220 11.70 -11.72 27.32
N ILE A 221 10.99 -12.14 28.36
CA ILE A 221 9.55 -11.88 28.53
C ILE A 221 9.40 -10.59 29.35
N ASN A 222 8.52 -9.69 28.91
CA ASN A 222 8.28 -8.41 29.55
C ASN A 222 6.83 -8.27 29.99
N GLU A 223 6.53 -8.77 31.19
CA GLU A 223 5.21 -8.63 31.84
C GLU A 223 4.86 -7.18 32.19
N LYS A 224 5.85 -6.27 32.15
CA LYS A 224 5.64 -4.85 32.43
C LYS A 224 5.28 -4.05 31.18
N TYR A 225 5.27 -4.67 30.00
CA TYR A 225 4.91 -3.96 28.78
C TYR A 225 3.40 -3.63 28.76
N PRO A 226 3.00 -2.38 28.48
CA PRO A 226 1.61 -1.96 28.45
C PRO A 226 0.93 -2.39 27.14
N ILE A 227 0.51 -3.65 27.02
CA ILE A 227 -0.28 -4.12 25.87
C ILE A 227 -1.59 -3.33 25.81
N GLN A 228 -1.90 -2.72 24.66
CA GLN A 228 -3.04 -1.81 24.48
C GLN A 228 -3.90 -2.22 23.29
N PHE A 229 -5.15 -2.59 23.56
CA PHE A 229 -6.20 -2.83 22.57
C PHE A 229 -7.47 -2.08 23.00
N PRO A 230 -7.61 -0.79 22.64
CA PRO A 230 -8.81 -0.01 22.95
C PRO A 230 -10.06 -0.61 22.30
N ALA A 231 -11.22 -0.40 22.93
CA ALA A 231 -12.52 -0.90 22.47
C ALA A 231 -12.56 -2.42 22.13
N SER A 232 -11.75 -3.25 22.80
CA SER A 232 -11.56 -4.67 22.50
C SER A 232 -12.57 -5.63 23.15
N GLU A 233 -13.65 -5.10 23.72
CA GLU A 233 -14.73 -5.85 24.36
C GLU A 233 -16.09 -5.37 23.85
N GLY A 234 -16.89 -6.27 23.28
CA GLY A 234 -18.17 -5.94 22.66
C GLY A 234 -18.63 -7.00 21.67
N ILE A 235 -19.81 -6.80 21.06
CA ILE A 235 -20.35 -7.62 19.97
C ILE A 235 -21.09 -6.68 19.02
N SER A 236 -20.84 -6.78 17.72
CA SER A 236 -21.70 -6.20 16.68
C SER A 236 -22.16 -7.26 15.69
N SER A 237 -23.12 -6.88 14.85
CA SER A 237 -23.58 -7.63 13.69
C SER A 237 -23.43 -6.85 12.37
N ASP A 238 -22.79 -5.68 12.38
CA ASP A 238 -22.75 -4.76 11.23
C ASP A 238 -21.32 -4.45 10.73
N GLY A 239 -20.34 -5.26 11.14
CA GLY A 239 -18.94 -5.14 10.73
C GLY A 239 -18.10 -4.17 11.57
N SER A 240 -18.69 -3.50 12.56
CA SER A 240 -17.95 -2.79 13.61
C SER A 240 -17.59 -3.75 14.75
N ASP A 241 -16.50 -4.49 14.60
CA ASP A 241 -16.11 -5.58 15.49
C ASP A 241 -14.91 -5.18 16.38
N PRO A 242 -14.92 -5.51 17.69
CA PRO A 242 -13.79 -5.26 18.57
C PRO A 242 -12.48 -5.86 18.07
N ILE A 243 -11.40 -5.08 18.14
CA ILE A 243 -10.07 -5.51 17.70
C ILE A 243 -9.26 -6.00 18.90
N SER A 244 -8.75 -7.22 18.81
CA SER A 244 -7.91 -7.83 19.85
C SER A 244 -6.65 -8.51 19.29
N TYR A 245 -6.35 -8.33 18.01
CA TYR A 245 -5.31 -9.03 17.28
C TYR A 245 -4.81 -8.16 16.12
N LEU A 246 -3.50 -7.98 15.98
CA LEU A 246 -2.87 -7.25 14.87
C LEU A 246 -2.10 -8.14 13.89
N GLY A 247 -1.88 -9.41 14.22
CA GLY A 247 -1.02 -10.28 13.42
C GLY A 247 -0.34 -11.39 14.20
N GLU A 248 0.57 -12.10 13.55
CA GLU A 248 1.40 -13.13 14.18
C GLU A 248 2.75 -13.29 13.48
N LEU A 249 3.76 -13.76 14.23
CA LEU A 249 5.04 -14.22 13.69
C LEU A 249 5.02 -15.73 13.49
N ARG A 250 5.68 -16.18 12.44
CA ARG A 250 6.05 -17.59 12.20
C ARG A 250 7.43 -17.64 11.57
N THR A 251 8.06 -18.81 11.58
CA THR A 251 9.31 -19.02 10.83
C THR A 251 9.19 -20.21 9.90
N GLU A 252 9.89 -20.12 8.77
CA GLU A 252 10.11 -21.27 7.89
C GLU A 252 11.25 -22.14 8.45
N PRO A 253 11.29 -23.46 8.17
CA PRO A 253 12.33 -24.36 8.71
C PRO A 253 13.77 -23.97 8.37
N ASN A 254 13.98 -23.16 7.33
CA ASN A 254 15.29 -22.66 6.91
C ASN A 254 15.71 -21.36 7.64
N GLY A 255 14.84 -20.80 8.47
CA GLY A 255 15.08 -19.64 9.33
C GLY A 255 14.60 -18.29 8.81
N ARG A 256 13.92 -18.26 7.66
CA ARG A 256 13.21 -17.06 7.18
C ARG A 256 12.04 -16.72 8.12
N LEU A 257 11.77 -15.42 8.27
CA LEU A 257 10.64 -14.93 9.06
C LEU A 257 9.41 -14.73 8.17
N LEU A 258 8.25 -15.08 8.70
CA LEU A 258 6.94 -14.73 8.17
C LEU A 258 6.22 -13.80 9.16
N VAL A 259 5.71 -12.67 8.67
CA VAL A 259 4.86 -11.77 9.45
C VAL A 259 3.50 -11.67 8.77
N LEU A 260 2.44 -11.97 9.53
CA LEU A 260 1.05 -11.89 9.06
C LEU A 260 0.35 -10.70 9.72
N GLY A 261 -0.55 -10.04 8.99
CA GLY A 261 -1.40 -8.98 9.49
C GLY A 261 -2.67 -9.47 10.20
N GLY A 262 -3.53 -8.50 10.54
CA GLY A 262 -4.85 -8.69 11.14
C GLY A 262 -5.87 -9.38 10.21
N HIS A 263 -7.13 -9.33 10.62
CA HIS A 263 -8.25 -9.98 9.95
C HIS A 263 -9.12 -9.03 9.12
N GLY A 264 -8.76 -7.76 9.02
CA GLY A 264 -9.45 -6.73 8.23
C GLY A 264 -10.67 -6.17 8.97
N LEU A 265 -10.58 -6.06 10.28
CA LEU A 265 -11.63 -5.54 11.16
C LEU A 265 -11.58 -4.01 11.26
N ALA A 266 -12.75 -3.42 11.46
CA ALA A 266 -12.93 -2.01 11.86
C ALA A 266 -13.73 -1.97 13.16
N CYS A 267 -13.42 -1.04 14.06
CA CYS A 267 -14.05 -0.96 15.38
C CYS A 267 -14.43 0.47 15.71
N ALA A 268 -15.69 0.70 16.07
CA ALA A 268 -16.16 2.00 16.54
C ALA A 268 -16.09 2.12 18.07
N PHE A 269 -15.90 3.34 18.58
CA PHE A 269 -15.79 3.61 20.01
C PHE A 269 -16.38 4.98 20.41
N ASP A 270 -16.88 5.11 21.64
CA ASP A 270 -17.42 6.38 22.17
C ASP A 270 -16.32 7.38 22.53
N ASP A 271 -16.65 8.63 22.87
CA ASP A 271 -15.65 9.66 23.24
C ASP A 271 -14.86 9.33 24.52
N LYS A 272 -15.18 8.22 25.21
CA LYS A 272 -14.46 7.70 26.39
C LYS A 272 -13.59 6.48 26.06
N GLY A 273 -13.59 6.01 24.80
CA GLY A 273 -12.78 4.87 24.33
C GLY A 273 -13.42 3.51 24.60
N ASN A 274 -14.71 3.45 24.93
CA ASN A 274 -15.45 2.21 25.06
C ASN A 274 -16.01 1.81 23.69
N PHE A 275 -16.12 0.51 23.43
CA PHE A 275 -16.76 0.01 22.22
C PHE A 275 -18.18 0.56 22.06
N ASP A 276 -18.49 1.09 20.88
CA ASP A 276 -19.81 1.60 20.55
C ASP A 276 -20.06 1.48 19.03
N ALA A 277 -20.76 0.42 18.63
CA ALA A 277 -21.09 0.18 17.23
C ALA A 277 -21.99 1.27 16.61
N THR A 278 -22.60 2.17 17.41
CA THR A 278 -23.57 3.17 16.92
C THR A 278 -22.92 4.41 16.30
N GLN A 279 -21.60 4.56 16.39
CA GLN A 279 -20.88 5.70 15.80
C GLN A 279 -21.07 5.76 14.28
N GLY A 280 -21.30 6.95 13.74
CA GLY A 280 -21.42 7.15 12.29
C GLY A 280 -20.11 6.88 11.56
N LEU A 281 -20.20 6.44 10.30
CA LEU A 281 -19.04 6.26 9.40
C LEU A 281 -19.21 7.20 8.20
N CYS A 282 -18.72 8.43 8.37
CA CYS A 282 -19.23 9.60 7.64
C CYS A 282 -18.36 10.08 6.48
N LYS A 283 -17.04 9.95 6.61
CA LYS A 283 -16.05 10.46 5.64
C LYS A 283 -15.37 9.32 4.88
N ASP A 284 -14.74 9.68 3.77
CA ASP A 284 -13.98 8.74 2.94
C ASP A 284 -12.65 8.35 3.59
N VAL A 285 -11.97 9.30 4.24
CA VAL A 285 -10.64 9.08 4.79
C VAL A 285 -10.60 9.21 6.32
N ASP A 286 -11.12 10.32 6.85
CA ASP A 286 -10.91 10.72 8.25
C ASP A 286 -12.18 10.56 9.11
N ASN A 287 -12.34 9.39 9.75
CA ASN A 287 -13.46 9.14 10.66
C ASN A 287 -12.98 9.14 12.13
N ASN A 288 -13.44 10.13 12.90
CA ASN A 288 -13.31 10.10 14.35
C ASN A 288 -14.11 8.92 14.91
N ASN A 289 -13.71 8.42 16.08
CA ASN A 289 -14.38 7.36 16.83
C ASN A 289 -14.29 5.97 16.17
N TRP A 290 -13.27 5.76 15.34
CA TRP A 290 -12.98 4.50 14.66
C TRP A 290 -11.54 4.02 14.81
N LEU A 291 -11.35 2.71 14.69
CA LEU A 291 -10.09 1.97 14.64
C LEU A 291 -10.16 0.97 13.47
N ASP A 292 -9.00 0.49 13.03
CA ASP A 292 -8.88 -0.71 12.19
C ASP A 292 -7.67 -1.56 12.64
N ASP A 293 -7.56 -2.79 12.12
CA ASP A 293 -6.52 -3.75 12.49
C ASP A 293 -5.35 -3.83 11.49
N THR A 294 -5.19 -2.81 10.64
CA THR A 294 -3.92 -2.60 9.91
C THR A 294 -2.83 -2.24 10.92
N SER A 295 -1.57 -2.45 10.57
CA SER A 295 -0.47 -2.13 11.48
C SER A 295 0.86 -2.04 10.75
N ASP A 296 1.88 -1.50 11.41
CA ASP A 296 3.24 -1.56 10.92
C ASP A 296 4.25 -1.59 12.07
N GLY A 297 5.49 -1.99 11.77
CA GLY A 297 6.51 -2.10 12.79
C GLY A 297 7.90 -2.51 12.30
N PRO A 298 8.94 -2.31 13.15
CA PRO A 298 10.29 -2.75 12.84
C PRO A 298 10.41 -4.27 12.84
N VAL A 299 11.31 -4.78 12.00
CA VAL A 299 11.75 -6.18 11.96
C VAL A 299 13.25 -6.21 12.17
N THR A 300 13.69 -6.80 13.28
CA THR A 300 15.11 -6.97 13.63
C THR A 300 15.44 -8.45 13.80
N ALA A 301 16.74 -8.76 13.67
CA ALA A 301 17.21 -10.14 13.78
C ALA A 301 18.59 -10.24 14.43
N VAL A 302 18.85 -11.40 15.01
CA VAL A 302 20.14 -11.80 15.56
C VAL A 302 20.49 -13.20 15.07
N VAL A 303 21.64 -13.33 14.43
CA VAL A 303 22.19 -14.62 14.01
C VAL A 303 22.87 -15.28 15.20
N VAL A 304 22.59 -16.57 15.42
CA VAL A 304 23.21 -17.37 16.48
C VAL A 304 24.16 -18.40 15.85
N PHE A 305 25.41 -18.43 16.32
CA PHE A 305 26.45 -19.31 15.80
C PHE A 305 26.70 -20.54 16.67
N GLU A 306 27.28 -21.58 16.06
CA GLU A 306 27.64 -22.83 16.74
C GLU A 306 28.65 -22.67 17.87
N ASP A 307 29.50 -21.63 17.82
CA ASP A 307 30.47 -21.28 18.86
C ASP A 307 29.83 -20.54 20.06
N GLY A 308 28.51 -20.31 20.01
CA GLY A 308 27.73 -19.59 21.01
C GLY A 308 27.70 -18.07 20.83
N THR A 309 28.49 -17.51 19.91
CA THR A 309 28.47 -16.07 19.63
C THR A 309 27.20 -15.68 18.88
N LYS A 310 26.83 -14.40 19.00
CA LYS A 310 25.63 -13.83 18.38
C LYS A 310 25.97 -12.55 17.65
N GLN A 311 25.32 -12.32 16.51
CA GLN A 311 25.50 -11.13 15.69
C GLN A 311 24.15 -10.48 15.42
N PRO A 312 23.83 -9.35 16.09
CA PRO A 312 22.70 -8.51 15.70
C PRO A 312 22.89 -7.95 14.29
N ILE A 313 21.78 -7.80 13.57
CA ILE A 313 21.76 -7.22 12.23
C ILE A 313 21.33 -5.76 12.32
N GLU A 314 22.23 -4.84 11.94
CA GLU A 314 21.97 -3.39 11.97
C GLU A 314 21.05 -2.94 10.83
N GLY A 315 21.18 -3.57 9.65
CA GLY A 315 20.32 -3.38 8.48
C GLY A 315 18.94 -3.97 8.70
N SER A 316 18.22 -3.42 9.68
CA SER A 316 16.85 -3.77 10.05
C SER A 316 15.88 -3.49 8.91
N ALA A 317 14.71 -4.13 8.99
CA ALA A 317 13.63 -3.94 8.04
C ALA A 317 12.38 -3.40 8.75
N TRP A 318 11.33 -3.19 7.98
CA TRP A 318 10.01 -2.82 8.45
C TRP A 318 8.96 -3.73 7.82
N VAL A 319 7.84 -3.93 8.49
CA VAL A 319 6.66 -4.60 7.94
C VAL A 319 5.46 -3.67 7.98
N VAL A 320 4.65 -3.69 6.93
CA VAL A 320 3.36 -3.01 6.85
C VAL A 320 2.29 -4.06 6.57
N ALA A 321 1.24 -4.08 7.39
CA ALA A 321 0.03 -4.86 7.17
C ALA A 321 -1.07 -3.92 6.69
N THR A 322 -1.46 -4.04 5.42
CA THR A 322 -2.45 -3.17 4.76
C THR A 322 -3.61 -3.99 4.17
N ASP A 323 -4.47 -3.35 3.39
CA ASP A 323 -5.59 -3.96 2.69
C ASP A 323 -5.19 -5.08 1.70
N PRO A 324 -6.14 -5.92 1.24
CA PRO A 324 -5.86 -6.94 0.23
C PRO A 324 -5.49 -6.35 -1.15
N ALA A 325 -4.65 -7.06 -1.90
CA ALA A 325 -4.39 -6.76 -3.31
C ALA A 325 -5.34 -7.59 -4.17
N TYR A 326 -6.35 -6.94 -4.74
CA TYR A 326 -7.37 -7.62 -5.56
C TYR A 326 -6.97 -7.78 -7.02
N ALA A 327 -5.80 -7.28 -7.43
CA ALA A 327 -5.24 -7.49 -8.77
C ALA A 327 -3.71 -7.61 -8.71
N PRO A 328 -3.18 -8.64 -8.02
CA PRO A 328 -1.77 -8.73 -7.64
C PRO A 328 -0.81 -8.83 -8.84
N GLN A 329 -1.29 -9.22 -10.02
CA GLN A 329 -0.49 -9.26 -11.24
C GLN A 329 -0.57 -7.99 -12.08
N THR A 330 -1.30 -6.96 -11.65
CA THR A 330 -1.43 -5.70 -12.39
C THR A 330 -0.51 -4.62 -11.81
N LEU A 331 0.32 -4.02 -12.66
CA LEU A 331 1.25 -2.97 -12.23
C LEU A 331 0.56 -1.62 -12.09
N ASN A 332 0.91 -0.90 -11.03
CA ASN A 332 0.65 0.54 -10.92
C ASN A 332 1.54 1.30 -11.91
N VAL A 333 0.99 2.33 -12.58
CA VAL A 333 1.77 3.15 -13.52
C VAL A 333 2.87 3.94 -12.79
N VAL A 334 2.56 4.40 -11.58
CA VAL A 334 3.53 4.90 -10.61
C VAL A 334 3.42 4.01 -9.38
N SER A 335 4.43 3.17 -9.18
CA SER A 335 4.51 2.26 -8.03
C SER A 335 5.16 2.94 -6.84
N LEU A 336 5.04 2.32 -5.66
CA LEU A 336 5.72 2.79 -4.45
C LEU A 336 7.24 2.84 -4.65
N TRP A 337 7.80 1.88 -5.39
CA TRP A 337 9.21 1.90 -5.78
C TRP A 337 9.59 3.17 -6.56
N ASP A 338 8.75 3.63 -7.49
CA ASP A 338 9.08 4.79 -8.33
C ASP A 338 9.18 6.08 -7.50
N ASP A 339 8.24 6.31 -6.59
CA ASP A 339 8.27 7.46 -5.66
C ASP A 339 9.46 7.38 -4.69
N MET A 340 9.73 6.19 -4.13
CA MET A 340 10.86 5.97 -3.23
C MET A 340 12.19 6.17 -3.96
N TYR A 341 12.39 5.51 -5.10
CA TYR A 341 13.62 5.60 -5.89
C TYR A 341 13.88 7.03 -6.36
N ASN A 342 12.85 7.76 -6.82
CA ASN A 342 12.98 9.18 -7.17
C ASN A 342 13.46 10.02 -5.97
N THR A 343 12.87 9.82 -4.79
CA THR A 343 13.30 10.49 -3.56
C THR A 343 14.76 10.20 -3.23
N TRP A 344 15.20 8.95 -3.36
CA TRP A 344 16.58 8.54 -3.10
C TRP A 344 17.58 9.08 -4.13
N LEU A 345 17.22 9.13 -5.41
CA LEU A 345 18.02 9.78 -6.44
C LEU A 345 18.23 11.27 -6.11
N GLU A 346 17.14 12.00 -5.84
CA GLU A 346 17.17 13.45 -5.76
C GLU A 346 17.64 14.00 -4.41
N LYS A 347 17.40 13.26 -3.32
CA LYS A 347 17.68 13.73 -1.95
C LYS A 347 18.85 13.03 -1.28
N PHE A 348 19.20 11.82 -1.74
CA PHE A 348 20.29 11.03 -1.16
C PHE A 348 21.47 10.85 -2.12
N ASN A 349 21.40 11.36 -3.36
CA ASN A 349 22.47 11.17 -4.35
C ASN A 349 22.81 9.68 -4.53
N LEU A 350 21.76 8.84 -4.60
CA LEU A 350 21.85 7.38 -4.66
C LEU A 350 22.70 6.91 -5.85
N GLN A 351 22.45 7.49 -7.04
CA GLN A 351 23.16 7.19 -8.29
C GLN A 351 23.54 8.49 -9.03
N PRO A 352 24.75 9.03 -8.78
CA PRO A 352 25.20 10.31 -9.35
C PRO A 352 25.34 10.31 -10.87
N ASP A 353 25.41 9.13 -11.51
CA ASP A 353 25.41 8.96 -12.96
C ASP A 353 24.01 9.15 -13.57
N VAL A 354 22.94 9.02 -12.77
CA VAL A 354 21.55 9.29 -13.16
C VAL A 354 21.16 10.73 -12.84
N TYR A 355 21.43 11.18 -11.61
CA TYR A 355 21.04 12.49 -11.11
C TYR A 355 22.16 13.09 -10.25
N ALA A 356 22.64 14.27 -10.61
CA ALA A 356 23.61 15.02 -9.81
C ALA A 356 23.43 16.52 -9.98
N ASN A 357 23.84 17.29 -8.97
CA ASN A 357 23.79 18.75 -8.99
C ASN A 357 22.41 19.32 -9.37
N GLY A 358 21.35 18.70 -8.87
CA GLY A 358 19.97 19.16 -9.09
C GLY A 358 19.39 18.80 -10.47
N ASN A 359 20.04 17.95 -11.25
CA ASN A 359 19.65 17.66 -12.64
C ASN A 359 19.82 16.19 -13.00
N TYR A 360 18.91 15.68 -13.84
CA TYR A 360 19.09 14.40 -14.54
C TYR A 360 20.20 14.50 -15.57
N ILE A 361 21.08 13.50 -15.61
CA ILE A 361 22.28 13.49 -16.44
C ILE A 361 21.90 13.09 -17.87
N ALA A 362 21.88 14.05 -18.79
CA ALA A 362 21.44 13.85 -20.18
C ALA A 362 22.20 12.77 -20.96
N SER A 363 23.41 12.40 -20.54
CA SER A 363 24.21 11.31 -21.12
C SER A 363 23.92 9.93 -20.55
N TYR A 364 23.09 9.82 -19.50
CA TYR A 364 22.70 8.53 -18.92
C TYR A 364 21.89 7.70 -19.92
N ILE A 365 22.16 6.40 -20.01
CA ILE A 365 21.50 5.50 -20.95
C ILE A 365 20.72 4.44 -20.13
N PRO A 366 19.39 4.57 -20.00
CA PRO A 366 18.56 3.64 -19.22
C PRO A 366 18.48 2.25 -19.86
N SER A 367 18.18 1.24 -19.05
CA SER A 367 17.83 -0.11 -19.49
C SER A 367 16.38 -0.17 -19.98
N PHE A 368 16.15 -0.69 -21.18
CA PHE A 368 14.80 -0.88 -21.67
C PHE A 368 14.03 -1.82 -20.76
N LYS A 369 14.64 -2.95 -20.39
CA LYS A 369 13.98 -3.99 -19.58
C LYS A 369 13.64 -3.53 -18.16
N GLU A 370 14.55 -2.81 -17.51
CA GLU A 370 14.39 -2.47 -16.07
C GLU A 370 13.84 -1.07 -15.81
N ASP A 371 14.06 -0.13 -16.72
CA ASP A 371 13.80 1.30 -16.50
C ASP A 371 12.67 1.87 -17.39
N VAL A 372 12.34 1.22 -18.51
CA VAL A 372 11.36 1.73 -19.50
C VAL A 372 10.17 0.80 -19.69
N PHE A 373 10.42 -0.48 -19.94
CA PHE A 373 9.41 -1.49 -20.18
C PHE A 373 8.40 -1.63 -19.03
N PRO A 374 8.80 -1.58 -17.74
CA PRO A 374 7.83 -1.64 -16.64
C PRO A 374 6.76 -0.54 -16.74
N THR A 375 7.13 0.70 -17.08
CA THR A 375 6.18 1.82 -17.26
C THR A 375 5.24 1.59 -18.44
N LEU A 376 5.76 1.12 -19.58
CA LEU A 376 4.96 0.81 -20.76
C LEU A 376 3.99 -0.36 -20.50
N ASN A 377 4.46 -1.37 -19.77
CA ASN A 377 3.67 -2.53 -19.42
C ASN A 377 2.61 -2.18 -18.36
N ALA A 378 2.93 -1.34 -17.39
CA ALA A 378 1.96 -0.82 -16.42
C ALA A 378 0.85 -0.02 -17.11
N ALA A 379 1.18 0.79 -18.12
CA ALA A 379 0.17 1.43 -18.97
C ALA A 379 -0.72 0.38 -19.65
N HIS A 380 -0.14 -0.65 -20.27
CA HIS A 380 -0.92 -1.75 -20.86
C HIS A 380 -1.90 -2.38 -19.84
N MET A 381 -1.42 -2.70 -18.63
CA MET A 381 -2.22 -3.40 -17.62
C MET A 381 -3.48 -2.66 -17.17
N GLN A 382 -3.55 -1.34 -17.32
CA GLN A 382 -4.73 -0.57 -16.89
C GLN A 382 -6.03 -1.01 -17.59
N MET A 383 -5.95 -1.58 -18.80
CA MET A 383 -7.13 -2.03 -19.55
C MET A 383 -7.93 -3.15 -18.87
N TRP A 384 -7.32 -3.88 -17.93
CA TRP A 384 -7.93 -5.00 -17.23
C TRP A 384 -8.77 -4.59 -16.01
N ASN A 385 -8.51 -3.37 -15.50
CA ASN A 385 -9.07 -2.90 -14.24
C ASN A 385 -9.91 -1.62 -14.40
N THR A 386 -10.00 -1.13 -15.64
CA THR A 386 -10.74 0.07 -16.04
C THR A 386 -11.66 -0.22 -17.23
N ASN A 387 -12.58 0.70 -17.51
CA ASN A 387 -13.60 0.60 -18.53
C ASN A 387 -13.23 1.45 -19.76
N LEU A 388 -12.41 0.91 -20.65
CA LEU A 388 -11.90 1.62 -21.83
C LEU A 388 -12.63 1.23 -23.12
N PRO A 389 -12.84 2.14 -24.07
CA PRO A 389 -13.39 1.82 -25.38
C PRO A 389 -12.38 1.04 -26.22
N GLU A 390 -12.85 0.30 -27.23
CA GLU A 390 -12.03 -0.62 -28.04
C GLU A 390 -10.77 0.04 -28.65
N GLN A 391 -10.88 1.30 -29.10
CA GLN A 391 -9.75 2.06 -29.63
C GLN A 391 -8.68 2.33 -28.57
N ALA A 392 -9.08 2.64 -27.33
CA ALA A 392 -8.17 2.82 -26.22
C ALA A 392 -7.54 1.49 -25.79
N ILE A 393 -8.32 0.41 -25.70
CA ILE A 393 -7.80 -0.95 -25.45
C ILE A 393 -6.71 -1.29 -26.48
N SER A 394 -6.97 -1.07 -27.76
CA SER A 394 -5.99 -1.28 -28.83
C SER A 394 -4.72 -0.44 -28.63
N ALA A 395 -4.84 0.79 -28.13
CA ALA A 395 -3.69 1.63 -27.81
C ALA A 395 -2.87 1.09 -26.63
N HIS A 396 -3.53 0.64 -25.56
CA HIS A 396 -2.90 0.01 -24.39
C HIS A 396 -2.17 -1.29 -24.77
N GLN A 397 -2.78 -2.15 -25.59
CA GLN A 397 -2.15 -3.38 -26.10
C GLN A 397 -0.87 -3.09 -26.92
N ARG A 398 -0.85 -2.00 -27.68
CA ARG A 398 0.38 -1.60 -28.43
C ARG A 398 1.53 -1.24 -27.50
N MET A 399 1.28 -0.73 -26.29
CA MET A 399 2.36 -0.29 -25.38
C MET A 399 3.31 -1.43 -24.99
N LYS A 400 2.78 -2.62 -24.65
CA LYS A 400 3.61 -3.79 -24.31
C LYS A 400 4.36 -4.39 -25.50
N SER A 401 3.97 -4.05 -26.74
CA SER A 401 4.62 -4.55 -27.96
C SER A 401 5.85 -3.73 -28.37
N LEU A 402 6.05 -2.56 -27.75
CA LEU A 402 7.21 -1.72 -27.99
C LEU A 402 8.47 -2.43 -27.50
N THR A 403 9.58 -2.20 -28.20
CA THR A 403 10.87 -2.85 -27.92
C THR A 403 11.93 -1.81 -27.59
N LEU A 404 13.17 -2.25 -27.36
CA LEU A 404 14.34 -1.38 -27.20
C LEU A 404 14.48 -0.33 -28.32
N SER A 405 13.97 -0.62 -29.52
CA SER A 405 14.03 0.31 -30.65
C SER A 405 13.21 1.57 -30.38
N LYS A 406 13.73 2.72 -30.82
CA LYS A 406 13.01 3.98 -30.81
C LYS A 406 11.62 3.80 -31.46
N PRO A 407 10.53 4.27 -30.81
CA PRO A 407 9.19 4.14 -31.38
C PRO A 407 9.04 4.96 -32.67
N GLY A 408 8.16 4.51 -33.57
CA GLY A 408 7.85 5.19 -34.83
C GLY A 408 7.03 6.47 -34.68
N PHE A 409 6.72 6.87 -33.45
CA PHE A 409 5.98 8.08 -33.08
C PHE A 409 6.61 8.67 -31.83
N ASP A 410 6.38 9.96 -31.59
CA ASP A 410 6.88 10.65 -30.41
C ASP A 410 5.95 10.38 -29.22
N ILE A 411 6.30 9.41 -28.37
CA ILE A 411 5.47 9.03 -27.22
C ILE A 411 5.31 10.18 -26.22
N MET A 412 6.31 11.07 -26.13
CA MET A 412 6.34 12.14 -25.13
C MET A 412 5.24 13.18 -25.34
N GLN A 413 4.64 13.26 -26.55
CA GLN A 413 3.47 14.11 -26.81
C GLN A 413 2.22 13.68 -26.04
N PHE A 414 2.22 12.45 -25.53
CA PHE A 414 1.10 11.87 -24.77
C PHE A 414 1.42 11.72 -23.28
N ILE A 415 2.61 12.08 -22.81
CA ILE A 415 3.00 11.89 -21.42
C ILE A 415 3.01 13.24 -20.72
N ARG A 416 2.28 13.34 -19.61
CA ARG A 416 2.23 14.57 -18.80
C ARG A 416 3.60 14.86 -18.20
N ASN A 417 4.10 16.08 -18.43
CA ASN A 417 5.36 16.55 -17.91
C ASN A 417 5.27 16.78 -16.38
N PRO A 418 6.14 16.16 -15.57
CA PRO A 418 6.12 16.29 -14.11
C PRO A 418 6.69 17.63 -13.58
N ASP A 419 7.03 18.59 -14.44
CA ASP A 419 7.55 19.91 -14.05
C ASP A 419 6.49 20.92 -13.57
N GLY A 420 5.23 20.50 -13.47
CA GLY A 420 4.11 21.35 -13.06
C GLY A 420 3.35 22.01 -14.22
N SER A 421 3.90 22.03 -15.43
CA SER A 421 3.30 22.78 -16.55
C SER A 421 2.00 22.17 -17.11
N GLN A 422 1.71 20.91 -16.78
CA GLN A 422 0.62 20.13 -17.37
C GLN A 422 -0.24 19.39 -16.33
N GLU A 423 -0.12 19.73 -15.03
CA GLU A 423 -0.82 19.03 -13.93
C GLU A 423 -2.36 19.08 -14.06
N ASP A 424 -2.89 20.12 -14.71
CA ASP A 424 -4.33 20.32 -14.94
C ASP A 424 -4.80 19.89 -16.34
N VAL A 425 -3.92 19.33 -17.16
CA VAL A 425 -4.26 18.89 -18.52
C VAL A 425 -4.61 17.40 -18.49
N GLY A 426 -5.89 17.08 -18.69
CA GLY A 426 -6.41 15.71 -18.75
C GLY A 426 -6.08 15.00 -20.07
N ALA A 427 -7.10 14.44 -20.72
CA ALA A 427 -6.92 13.83 -22.04
C ALA A 427 -6.42 14.86 -23.09
N PRO A 428 -5.51 14.48 -24.01
CA PRO A 428 -5.04 13.12 -24.30
C PRO A 428 -3.79 12.70 -23.50
N LEU A 429 -3.38 13.43 -22.47
CA LEU A 429 -2.17 13.13 -21.70
C LEU A 429 -2.38 11.98 -20.72
N MET A 430 -1.35 11.13 -20.62
CA MET A 430 -1.27 9.95 -19.77
C MET A 430 -0.38 10.25 -18.54
N PRO A 431 -0.63 9.55 -17.41
CA PRO A 431 -1.72 8.59 -17.17
C PRO A 431 -3.11 9.24 -17.12
N LEU A 432 -4.17 8.50 -17.50
CA LEU A 432 -5.58 8.91 -17.34
C LEU A 432 -6.07 8.62 -15.92
N SER A 433 -5.34 9.13 -14.92
CA SER A 433 -5.61 8.91 -13.50
C SER A 433 -5.59 10.23 -12.74
N LEU A 434 -6.32 10.27 -11.62
CA LEU A 434 -6.38 11.43 -10.73
C LEU A 434 -5.01 11.70 -10.08
N GLY A 435 -4.69 12.98 -9.91
CA GLY A 435 -3.40 13.42 -9.36
C GLY A 435 -3.34 13.44 -7.84
N ASP A 436 -2.13 13.69 -7.34
CA ASP A 436 -1.86 13.94 -5.92
C ASP A 436 -2.61 15.15 -5.38
N ALA A 437 -2.50 15.36 -4.07
CA ALA A 437 -2.97 16.59 -3.45
C ALA A 437 -2.48 17.85 -4.19
N ALA A 438 -3.41 18.78 -4.42
CA ALA A 438 -3.24 20.00 -5.20
C ALA A 438 -2.93 19.80 -6.71
N LYS A 439 -3.06 18.58 -7.25
CA LYS A 439 -2.83 18.28 -8.67
C LYS A 439 -4.03 17.55 -9.28
N SER A 440 -4.58 18.09 -10.37
CA SER A 440 -5.75 17.48 -11.02
C SER A 440 -5.46 16.04 -11.51
N PHE A 441 -4.30 15.83 -12.14
CA PHE A 441 -3.96 14.57 -12.80
C PHE A 441 -2.59 14.03 -12.40
N LEU A 442 -2.46 12.71 -12.42
CA LEU A 442 -1.21 12.02 -12.10
C LEU A 442 -0.14 12.29 -13.16
N THR A 443 1.11 12.43 -12.76
CA THR A 443 2.28 12.40 -13.66
C THR A 443 3.07 11.14 -13.41
N LEU A 444 3.87 10.70 -14.39
CA LEU A 444 4.99 9.80 -14.07
C LEU A 444 5.91 10.45 -13.04
N SER A 445 6.71 9.67 -12.32
CA SER A 445 7.80 10.24 -11.53
C SER A 445 8.79 10.98 -12.44
N PRO A 446 9.52 12.00 -11.95
CA PRO A 446 10.55 12.68 -12.74
C PRO A 446 11.57 11.73 -13.36
N GLN A 447 12.00 10.70 -12.63
CA GLN A 447 12.90 9.66 -13.14
C GLN A 447 12.25 8.81 -14.24
N GLN A 448 11.01 8.35 -14.08
CA GLN A 448 10.31 7.56 -15.11
C GLN A 448 10.17 8.37 -16.40
N TYR A 449 9.78 9.64 -16.27
CA TYR A 449 9.67 10.57 -17.39
C TYR A 449 11.01 10.77 -18.11
N PHE A 450 12.09 10.97 -17.35
CA PHE A 450 13.45 11.09 -17.89
C PHE A 450 13.87 9.83 -18.66
N PHE A 451 13.65 8.64 -18.11
CA PHE A 451 14.00 7.38 -18.75
C PHE A 451 13.21 7.13 -20.04
N LEU A 452 11.90 7.39 -20.02
CA LEU A 452 11.05 7.29 -21.20
C LEU A 452 11.46 8.28 -22.30
N LYS A 453 11.85 9.51 -21.91
CA LYS A 453 12.38 10.51 -22.83
C LYS A 453 13.68 10.05 -23.49
N GLN A 454 14.63 9.53 -22.73
CA GLN A 454 15.90 9.02 -23.27
C GLN A 454 15.65 7.88 -24.28
N TRP A 455 14.76 6.94 -23.95
CA TRP A 455 14.38 5.87 -24.88
C TRP A 455 13.69 6.40 -26.15
N ASN A 456 12.77 7.35 -26.03
CA ASN A 456 12.11 8.01 -27.18
C ASN A 456 13.11 8.76 -28.07
N GLU A 457 14.24 9.22 -27.52
CA GLU A 457 15.35 9.80 -28.28
C GLU A 457 16.29 8.74 -28.91
N GLY A 458 16.05 7.45 -28.67
CA GLY A 458 16.89 6.34 -29.13
C GLY A 458 18.11 6.06 -28.24
N LYS A 459 18.15 6.62 -27.03
CA LYS A 459 19.22 6.41 -26.04
C LYS A 459 18.76 5.39 -25.01
N CYS A 460 18.88 4.11 -25.33
CA CYS A 460 18.52 3.03 -24.42
C CYS A 460 19.38 1.80 -24.71
N LYS A 461 19.62 0.99 -23.68
CA LYS A 461 20.32 -0.30 -23.78
C LYS A 461 19.41 -1.43 -23.31
N GLN A 462 19.64 -2.67 -23.71
CA GLN A 462 18.74 -3.77 -23.35
C GLN A 462 18.71 -4.01 -21.83
N GLU A 463 19.89 -4.23 -21.23
CA GLU A 463 20.08 -4.60 -19.83
C GLU A 463 20.88 -3.51 -19.09
N THR A 464 20.79 -3.48 -17.76
CA THR A 464 21.69 -2.66 -16.95
C THR A 464 23.12 -3.19 -16.97
N ASN A 465 24.10 -2.33 -16.66
CA ASN A 465 25.49 -2.76 -16.51
C ASN A 465 25.77 -3.31 -15.10
N THR A 466 24.91 -2.93 -14.15
CA THR A 466 25.06 -3.26 -12.72
C THR A 466 23.70 -3.76 -12.24
N PRO A 467 23.41 -5.07 -12.38
CA PRO A 467 22.15 -5.64 -11.93
C PRO A 467 22.06 -5.65 -10.40
N LEU A 468 20.84 -5.60 -9.87
CA LEU A 468 20.59 -5.73 -8.43
C LEU A 468 20.90 -7.15 -7.97
N GLY A 469 21.60 -7.30 -6.84
CA GLY A 469 21.71 -8.58 -6.13
C GLY A 469 20.35 -9.01 -5.55
N GLU A 470 20.21 -10.29 -5.21
CA GLU A 470 18.92 -10.89 -4.80
C GLU A 470 18.19 -10.13 -3.67
N GLY A 471 18.92 -9.62 -2.66
CA GLY A 471 18.33 -8.84 -1.57
C GLY A 471 17.73 -7.50 -2.03
N GLU A 472 18.50 -6.70 -2.78
CA GLU A 472 18.03 -5.41 -3.29
C GLU A 472 16.99 -5.57 -4.41
N LEU A 473 17.09 -6.65 -5.19
CA LEU A 473 16.05 -7.03 -6.15
C LEU A 473 14.74 -7.38 -5.43
N LEU A 474 14.81 -8.06 -4.28
CA LEU A 474 13.63 -8.33 -3.46
C LEU A 474 13.03 -7.02 -2.92
N ASP A 475 13.84 -6.06 -2.47
CA ASP A 475 13.34 -4.72 -2.07
C ASP A 475 12.53 -4.07 -3.20
N LYS A 476 13.13 -3.96 -4.40
CA LYS A 476 12.48 -3.40 -5.58
C LYS A 476 11.20 -4.17 -5.92
N THR A 477 11.25 -5.50 -5.86
CA THR A 477 10.14 -6.37 -6.28
C THR A 477 8.94 -6.26 -5.35
N ILE A 478 9.14 -6.14 -4.04
CA ILE A 478 8.03 -5.93 -3.11
C ILE A 478 7.41 -4.54 -3.34
N LEU A 479 8.24 -3.51 -3.48
CA LEU A 479 7.78 -2.12 -3.57
C LEU A 479 7.15 -1.76 -4.92
N VAL A 480 7.59 -2.38 -6.03
CA VAL A 480 6.99 -2.14 -7.35
C VAL A 480 5.57 -2.71 -7.47
N ASN A 481 5.24 -3.71 -6.66
CA ASN A 481 3.90 -4.31 -6.58
C ASN A 481 2.93 -3.49 -5.71
N CYS A 482 3.37 -2.38 -5.13
CA CYS A 482 2.57 -1.50 -4.29
C CYS A 482 2.23 -0.18 -5.00
N LEU A 483 1.16 0.46 -4.55
CA LEU A 483 0.70 1.75 -5.03
C LEU A 483 1.68 2.86 -4.62
N GLY A 484 2.13 3.66 -5.60
CA GLY A 484 2.78 4.95 -5.38
C GLY A 484 1.80 6.08 -5.63
N GLY A 485 1.99 6.84 -6.71
CA GLY A 485 1.10 7.92 -7.11
C GLY A 485 -0.26 7.45 -7.67
N ARG A 486 -1.39 8.03 -7.25
CA ARG A 486 -1.51 9.18 -6.33
C ARG A 486 -1.53 8.82 -4.83
N PHE A 487 -1.01 9.70 -3.99
CA PHE A 487 -1.15 9.69 -2.52
C PHE A 487 -2.23 10.68 -2.08
N SER A 488 -3.49 10.21 -2.07
CA SER A 488 -4.62 10.92 -1.46
C SER A 488 -5.69 9.91 -1.00
N PRO A 489 -5.47 9.23 0.16
CA PRO A 489 -4.20 9.14 0.90
C PRO A 489 -3.20 8.14 0.28
N GLY A 490 -3.65 7.23 -0.59
CA GLY A 490 -2.88 6.07 -1.03
C GLY A 490 -3.45 4.79 -0.41
N ILE A 491 -2.78 3.65 -0.59
CA ILE A 491 -3.28 2.34 -0.11
C ILE A 491 -2.22 1.63 0.73
N ASP A 492 -1.09 1.24 0.15
CA ASP A 492 -0.05 0.52 0.88
C ASP A 492 0.74 1.43 1.84
N LEU A 493 1.11 2.62 1.33
CA LEU A 493 1.74 3.73 2.04
C LEU A 493 1.22 5.05 1.45
N THR A 494 1.74 6.16 1.98
CA THR A 494 1.41 7.52 1.51
C THR A 494 2.67 8.37 1.27
N PHE A 495 2.47 9.67 1.06
CA PHE A 495 3.46 10.71 0.77
C PHE A 495 4.69 10.74 1.70
N ILE A 496 4.68 10.07 2.84
CA ILE A 496 5.82 9.97 3.77
C ILE A 496 7.08 9.41 3.11
N VAL A 497 6.94 8.60 2.06
CA VAL A 497 8.08 8.06 1.30
C VAL A 497 8.87 9.12 0.55
N ARG A 498 8.32 10.33 0.43
CA ARG A 498 8.96 11.50 -0.19
C ARG A 498 9.75 12.36 0.80
N ASP A 499 9.66 12.06 2.10
CA ASP A 499 10.39 12.77 3.14
C ASP A 499 11.77 12.13 3.40
N PRO A 500 12.88 12.86 3.24
CA PRO A 500 14.19 12.36 3.64
C PRO A 500 14.29 11.95 5.13
N LEU A 501 13.52 12.56 6.03
CA LEU A 501 13.57 12.23 7.47
C LEU A 501 12.99 10.85 7.79
N PHE A 502 12.18 10.29 6.89
CA PHE A 502 11.67 8.93 7.00
C PHE A 502 12.77 7.87 6.90
N TYR A 503 13.87 8.17 6.20
CA TYR A 503 14.93 7.22 5.91
C TYR A 503 16.15 7.38 6.82
N ASN A 504 16.82 6.28 7.10
CA ASN A 504 18.06 6.27 7.86
C ASN A 504 19.15 7.03 7.09
N SER A 505 19.66 8.10 7.69
CA SER A 505 20.65 8.98 7.06
C SER A 505 22.04 8.36 6.96
N ASP A 506 22.34 7.30 7.72
CA ASP A 506 23.61 6.55 7.68
C ASP A 506 23.59 5.41 6.64
N TRP A 507 22.80 5.54 5.57
CA TRP A 507 22.68 4.53 4.51
C TRP A 507 23.99 4.21 3.77
N LYS A 508 25.02 5.06 3.90
CA LYS A 508 26.38 4.81 3.38
C LYS A 508 27.17 3.81 4.22
N ASN A 509 26.69 3.47 5.41
CA ASN A 509 27.21 2.38 6.22
C ASN A 509 26.81 1.02 5.59
N PRO A 510 27.78 0.17 5.22
CA PRO A 510 27.53 -1.18 4.68
C PRO A 510 26.61 -2.07 5.52
N ALA A 511 26.61 -1.88 6.85
CA ALA A 511 25.75 -2.64 7.74
C ALA A 511 24.26 -2.25 7.63
N ILE A 512 23.97 -1.05 7.11
CA ILE A 512 22.62 -0.48 7.00
C ILE A 512 22.12 -0.58 5.56
N GLY A 513 22.84 0.03 4.60
CA GLY A 513 22.47 0.09 3.18
C GLY A 513 21.33 1.06 2.86
N ALA A 514 20.92 1.10 1.58
CA ALA A 514 19.84 1.97 1.10
C ALA A 514 18.44 1.52 1.55
N PHE A 515 17.47 2.44 1.40
CA PHE A 515 16.02 2.23 1.62
C PHE A 515 15.61 1.81 3.03
N ARG A 516 16.48 1.99 4.04
CA ARG A 516 16.16 1.70 5.45
C ARG A 516 15.34 2.80 6.10
N VAL A 517 14.31 2.41 6.84
CA VAL A 517 13.52 3.31 7.68
C VAL A 517 14.38 3.86 8.82
N ASN A 518 14.20 5.14 9.18
CA ASN A 518 14.86 5.79 10.31
C ASN A 518 14.28 5.31 11.66
N TYR A 519 14.40 4.01 11.94
CA TYR A 519 13.84 3.36 13.12
C TYR A 519 14.34 3.99 14.43
N GLN A 520 13.43 4.20 15.38
CA GLN A 520 13.74 4.56 16.77
C GLN A 520 14.03 3.31 17.60
N PRO A 521 15.29 3.03 17.99
CA PRO A 521 15.60 1.85 18.80
C PRO A 521 14.84 1.89 20.13
N GLN A 522 14.09 0.83 20.43
CA GLN A 522 13.24 0.75 21.61
C GLN A 522 13.99 0.15 22.81
N ASN A 523 13.89 0.81 23.97
CA ASN A 523 14.41 0.27 25.23
C ASN A 523 13.28 -0.34 26.06
N TYR A 524 12.92 -1.58 25.76
CA TYR A 524 11.79 -2.25 26.40
C TYR A 524 11.93 -2.42 27.93
N ASN A 525 13.14 -2.31 28.49
CA ASN A 525 13.37 -2.37 29.94
C ASN A 525 12.75 -1.18 30.69
N THR A 526 12.40 -0.08 30.00
CA THR A 526 11.74 1.08 30.62
C THR A 526 10.22 0.98 30.65
N ALA A 527 9.64 -0.08 30.07
CA ALA A 527 8.20 -0.24 30.01
C ALA A 527 7.58 -0.43 31.41
N THR A 528 6.39 0.12 31.59
CA THR A 528 5.55 -0.08 32.78
C THR A 528 4.12 -0.30 32.35
N THR A 529 3.33 -1.02 33.16
CA THR A 529 1.93 -1.31 32.85
C THR A 529 1.01 -0.08 32.97
N GLU A 530 1.50 1.01 33.57
CA GLU A 530 0.69 2.19 33.92
C GLU A 530 0.77 3.32 32.88
N THR A 531 1.79 3.31 32.03
CA THR A 531 2.06 4.40 31.07
C THR A 531 2.15 3.85 29.65
N PRO A 532 1.62 4.55 28.62
CA PRO A 532 1.85 4.15 27.23
C PRO A 532 3.35 4.09 26.92
N PHE A 533 3.77 3.06 26.18
CA PHE A 533 5.17 2.89 25.78
C PHE A 533 5.51 3.71 24.55
N LEU A 534 4.65 3.66 23.52
CA LEU A 534 4.80 4.42 22.29
C LEU A 534 4.31 5.87 22.45
N GLY A 535 4.98 6.78 21.77
CA GLY A 535 4.60 8.18 21.69
C GLY A 535 3.88 8.50 20.38
N VAL A 536 3.84 9.79 20.05
CA VAL A 536 3.36 10.27 18.75
C VAL A 536 4.24 9.77 17.59
N GLY A 537 5.54 9.58 17.86
CA GLY A 537 6.52 9.11 16.88
C GLY A 537 6.87 10.16 15.82
N TYR A 538 7.25 9.68 14.64
CA TYR A 538 7.65 10.46 13.48
C TYR A 538 6.56 11.43 12.97
N ILE A 539 6.97 12.67 12.68
CA ILE A 539 6.13 13.71 12.08
C ILE A 539 6.81 14.19 10.78
N PRO A 540 6.14 14.09 9.62
CA PRO A 540 6.74 14.47 8.34
C PRO A 540 7.31 15.89 8.37
N LEU A 541 8.44 16.09 7.69
CA LEU A 541 9.16 17.35 7.48
C LEU A 541 9.55 18.10 8.76
N GLN A 542 9.48 17.44 9.92
CA GLN A 542 9.74 18.04 11.21
C GLN A 542 10.82 17.25 11.96
N SER A 543 10.41 16.27 12.75
CA SER A 543 11.29 15.56 13.67
C SER A 543 10.72 14.20 14.07
N GLY A 544 11.53 13.44 14.81
CA GLY A 544 11.19 12.12 15.32
C GLY A 544 11.80 11.01 14.46
N ASN A 545 12.29 9.99 15.15
CA ASN A 545 12.57 8.72 14.51
C ASN A 545 11.25 7.93 14.41
N VAL A 546 11.25 6.91 13.56
CA VAL A 546 10.07 6.12 13.25
C VAL A 546 9.84 5.05 14.32
N GLU A 547 8.69 5.12 14.97
CA GLU A 547 8.19 4.14 15.94
C GLU A 547 7.18 3.17 15.29
N PRO A 548 6.90 2.01 15.90
CA PRO A 548 5.80 1.13 15.47
C PRO A 548 4.49 1.90 15.22
N GLY A 549 3.80 1.60 14.12
CA GLY A 549 2.53 2.25 13.75
C GLY A 549 2.67 3.59 13.04
N ASP A 550 3.89 4.09 12.81
CA ASP A 550 4.11 5.39 12.19
C ASP A 550 3.96 5.39 10.66
N LEU A 551 4.01 4.24 9.99
CA LEU A 551 3.82 4.20 8.53
C LEU A 551 2.32 4.18 8.16
N CYS A 552 1.50 3.42 8.89
CA CYS A 552 0.08 3.26 8.60
C CYS A 552 -0.79 4.41 9.14
N LYS A 553 -0.31 5.18 10.14
CA LYS A 553 -1.14 6.18 10.84
C LYS A 553 -1.70 7.30 9.97
N PHE A 554 -1.04 7.59 8.85
CA PHE A 554 -1.45 8.62 7.89
C PHE A 554 -2.50 8.12 6.89
N MET A 555 -2.78 6.82 6.85
CA MET A 555 -3.80 6.25 5.95
C MET A 555 -5.20 6.50 6.51
N ALA A 556 -6.23 6.21 5.69
CA ALA A 556 -7.63 6.27 6.09
C ALA A 556 -7.94 5.41 7.31
N ILE A 557 -8.92 5.85 8.09
CA ILE A 557 -9.42 5.15 9.28
C ILE A 557 -10.95 5.09 9.27
N PRO A 558 -11.54 3.87 9.24
CA PRO A 558 -10.90 2.61 8.85
C PRO A 558 -10.55 2.62 7.34
N TRP A 559 -9.57 1.81 6.92
CA TRP A 559 -9.18 1.71 5.50
C TRP A 559 -10.35 1.36 4.55
N HIS A 560 -11.38 0.68 5.06
CA HIS A 560 -12.57 0.29 4.29
C HIS A 560 -13.27 1.46 3.59
N THR A 561 -13.36 2.63 4.23
CA THR A 561 -14.09 3.77 3.66
C THR A 561 -13.40 4.33 2.42
N ASP A 562 -12.07 4.38 2.45
CA ASP A 562 -11.25 4.86 1.34
C ASP A 562 -11.33 3.89 0.16
N TYR A 563 -11.16 2.59 0.43
CA TYR A 563 -11.30 1.56 -0.60
C TYR A 563 -12.69 1.59 -1.27
N ASN A 564 -13.76 1.77 -0.48
CA ASN A 564 -15.12 1.92 -1.00
C ASN A 564 -15.25 3.17 -1.87
N SER A 565 -14.75 4.33 -1.40
CA SER A 565 -14.89 5.59 -2.14
C SER A 565 -14.05 5.63 -3.41
N CYS A 566 -12.94 4.91 -3.50
CA CYS A 566 -11.99 5.00 -4.60
C CYS A 566 -12.39 4.29 -5.88
N ALA A 567 -13.55 4.67 -6.42
CA ALA A 567 -14.05 4.34 -7.74
C ALA A 567 -13.69 5.45 -8.75
N THR A 568 -14.70 6.08 -9.36
CA THR A 568 -14.55 7.18 -10.33
C THR A 568 -14.88 8.52 -9.72
N HIS A 569 -14.06 9.54 -9.96
CA HIS A 569 -14.26 10.91 -9.47
C HIS A 569 -13.87 11.95 -10.51
N THR A 570 -14.31 13.19 -10.29
CA THR A 570 -13.70 14.33 -10.95
C THR A 570 -12.32 14.63 -10.34
N PRO A 571 -11.40 15.24 -11.10
CA PRO A 571 -10.16 15.79 -10.56
C PRO A 571 -10.39 16.74 -9.38
N ASP A 572 -9.43 16.78 -8.45
CA ASP A 572 -9.39 17.76 -7.37
C ASP A 572 -7.95 18.30 -7.19
N PRO A 573 -7.65 19.56 -7.56
CA PRO A 573 -8.58 20.56 -8.10
C PRO A 573 -9.21 20.13 -9.43
N ASN A 574 -10.43 20.61 -9.71
CA ASN A 574 -11.09 20.31 -10.98
C ASN A 574 -10.74 21.38 -12.03
N PRO A 575 -10.20 21.01 -13.22
CA PRO A 575 -9.93 21.96 -14.29
C PRO A 575 -11.18 22.77 -14.66
N GLY A 576 -11.04 24.10 -14.74
CA GLY A 576 -12.16 25.02 -14.97
C GLY A 576 -13.00 25.35 -13.73
N GLY A 577 -12.65 24.79 -12.56
CA GLY A 577 -13.24 25.12 -11.26
C GLY A 577 -14.22 24.08 -10.72
N LYS A 578 -14.77 24.35 -9.53
CA LYS A 578 -15.75 23.47 -8.87
C LYS A 578 -17.02 23.36 -9.70
N LEU A 579 -17.47 22.13 -9.94
CA LEU A 579 -18.71 21.85 -10.65
C LEU A 579 -19.94 22.31 -9.86
N ASN A 580 -20.93 22.81 -10.58
CA ASN A 580 -22.25 23.15 -10.09
C ASN A 580 -23.27 23.09 -11.25
N LYS A 581 -24.55 23.29 -10.92
CA LYS A 581 -25.64 23.23 -11.92
C LYS A 581 -25.56 24.32 -13.00
N GLU A 582 -24.87 25.43 -12.74
CA GLU A 582 -24.79 26.57 -13.65
C GLU A 582 -23.67 26.40 -14.68
N ASN A 583 -22.56 25.73 -14.31
CA ASN A 583 -21.41 25.54 -15.19
C ASN A 583 -21.32 24.15 -15.85
N LEU A 584 -22.14 23.17 -15.46
CA LEU A 584 -22.11 21.80 -15.98
C LEU A 584 -22.02 21.72 -17.52
N TYR A 585 -22.76 22.58 -18.22
CA TYR A 585 -22.82 22.60 -19.69
C TYR A 585 -22.04 23.77 -20.33
N SER A 586 -21.15 24.44 -19.57
CA SER A 586 -20.39 25.57 -20.12
C SER A 586 -19.36 25.16 -21.16
N GLY A 587 -18.85 23.92 -21.07
CA GLY A 587 -17.71 23.44 -21.85
C GLY A 587 -16.34 23.87 -21.30
N ASP A 588 -16.31 24.72 -20.27
CA ASP A 588 -15.08 25.27 -19.68
C ASP A 588 -14.61 24.50 -18.43
N VAL A 589 -15.50 23.71 -17.82
CA VAL A 589 -15.24 22.90 -16.62
C VAL A 589 -15.15 21.43 -16.98
N ASN A 590 -14.20 20.70 -16.37
CA ASN A 590 -14.11 19.26 -16.58
C ASN A 590 -15.32 18.55 -15.95
N THR A 591 -16.02 17.76 -16.77
CA THR A 591 -17.12 16.88 -16.38
C THR A 591 -16.75 15.40 -16.47
N THR A 592 -15.56 15.06 -16.97
CA THR A 592 -15.10 13.67 -17.16
C THR A 592 -14.71 13.06 -15.83
N LEU A 593 -15.06 11.79 -15.65
CA LEU A 593 -14.72 10.99 -14.49
C LEU A 593 -13.46 10.14 -14.74
N PHE A 594 -12.63 10.00 -13.71
CA PHE A 594 -11.35 9.29 -13.75
C PHE A 594 -11.17 8.42 -12.50
N TRP A 595 -10.22 7.50 -12.54
CA TRP A 595 -9.91 6.57 -11.45
C TRP A 595 -8.69 7.04 -10.65
N SER A 596 -8.60 6.63 -9.37
CA SER A 596 -7.43 6.92 -8.53
C SER A 596 -6.30 5.89 -8.72
N TRP A 597 -6.58 4.60 -8.47
CA TRP A 597 -5.55 3.54 -8.44
C TRP A 597 -6.10 2.17 -8.90
N PRO A 598 -6.51 2.03 -10.17
CA PRO A 598 -7.21 0.84 -10.63
C PRO A 598 -6.38 -0.45 -10.55
N ALA A 599 -5.04 -0.39 -10.50
CA ALA A 599 -4.19 -1.57 -10.28
C ALA A 599 -4.26 -2.16 -8.85
N GLN A 600 -4.51 -1.33 -7.83
CA GLN A 600 -4.67 -1.79 -6.44
C GLN A 600 -6.15 -1.98 -6.06
N ARG A 601 -7.02 -1.11 -6.59
CA ARG A 601 -8.49 -1.12 -6.41
C ARG A 601 -9.14 -1.19 -7.79
N PRO A 602 -9.35 -2.39 -8.35
CA PRO A 602 -10.00 -2.52 -9.65
C PRO A 602 -11.39 -1.87 -9.66
N VAL A 603 -11.74 -1.22 -10.78
CA VAL A 603 -13.02 -0.53 -10.91
C VAL A 603 -13.96 -1.34 -11.78
N ALA A 604 -13.55 -1.65 -13.00
CA ALA A 604 -14.29 -2.49 -13.93
C ALA A 604 -13.45 -3.70 -14.33
N VAL A 605 -14.08 -4.87 -14.38
CA VAL A 605 -13.40 -6.17 -14.49
C VAL A 605 -14.15 -7.09 -15.43
N TYR A 606 -13.41 -7.99 -16.09
CA TYR A 606 -13.99 -9.16 -16.75
C TYR A 606 -13.99 -10.32 -15.77
N THR A 607 -15.07 -11.09 -15.66
CA THR A 607 -15.13 -12.24 -14.76
C THR A 607 -14.87 -13.54 -15.52
N PHE A 608 -14.26 -14.52 -14.83
CA PHE A 608 -14.08 -15.85 -15.42
C PHE A 608 -15.41 -16.57 -15.65
N GLU A 609 -16.39 -16.38 -14.75
CA GLU A 609 -17.73 -16.95 -14.88
C GLU A 609 -18.43 -16.46 -16.16
N ASP A 610 -18.42 -15.15 -16.41
CA ASP A 610 -19.03 -14.57 -17.62
C ASP A 610 -18.30 -14.99 -18.89
N LEU A 611 -16.97 -15.13 -18.85
CA LEU A 611 -16.20 -15.65 -19.98
C LEU A 611 -16.62 -17.08 -20.33
N MET A 612 -16.82 -17.93 -19.32
CA MET A 612 -17.26 -19.32 -19.50
C MET A 612 -18.71 -19.44 -19.94
N ALA A 613 -19.57 -18.50 -19.53
CA ALA A 613 -20.96 -18.44 -19.93
C ALA A 613 -21.20 -17.76 -21.30
N ASN A 614 -20.17 -17.09 -21.86
CA ASN A 614 -20.31 -16.32 -23.09
C ASN A 614 -20.67 -17.20 -24.29
N THR A 615 -21.67 -16.78 -25.08
CA THR A 615 -22.08 -17.47 -26.32
C THR A 615 -20.99 -17.41 -27.40
N ASP A 616 -20.19 -16.35 -27.40
CA ASP A 616 -19.01 -16.22 -28.24
C ASP A 616 -17.79 -16.83 -27.52
N ILE A 617 -17.68 -18.16 -27.61
CA ILE A 617 -16.70 -18.96 -26.86
C ILE A 617 -15.29 -18.35 -26.94
N GLY A 618 -14.67 -18.14 -25.77
CA GLY A 618 -13.31 -17.63 -25.65
C GLY A 618 -13.16 -16.13 -25.92
N LYS A 619 -14.26 -15.38 -26.05
CA LYS A 619 -14.25 -13.91 -26.18
C LYS A 619 -14.63 -13.24 -24.86
N LEU A 620 -13.97 -12.11 -24.58
CA LEU A 620 -14.26 -11.32 -23.38
C LEU A 620 -15.74 -10.88 -23.34
N PRO A 621 -16.41 -10.99 -22.18
CA PRO A 621 -17.80 -10.58 -21.99
C PRO A 621 -17.93 -9.06 -21.77
N GLU A 622 -19.14 -8.54 -21.52
CA GLU A 622 -19.30 -7.19 -20.94
C GLU A 622 -18.63 -7.15 -19.55
N GLN A 623 -18.00 -6.03 -19.18
CA GLN A 623 -17.38 -5.87 -17.85
C GLN A 623 -18.44 -5.66 -16.75
N ARG A 624 -18.08 -6.04 -15.52
CA ARG A 624 -18.81 -5.72 -14.28
C ARG A 624 -18.01 -4.73 -13.43
N TYR A 625 -18.67 -4.03 -12.50
CA TYR A 625 -17.94 -3.33 -11.45
C TYR A 625 -17.34 -4.34 -10.46
N SER A 626 -16.10 -4.11 -10.01
CA SER A 626 -15.43 -4.98 -9.03
C SER A 626 -16.18 -5.01 -7.69
N LEU A 627 -16.55 -3.84 -7.18
CA LEU A 627 -17.48 -3.71 -6.05
C LEU A 627 -18.90 -3.69 -6.59
N ARG A 628 -19.67 -4.70 -6.21
CA ARG A 628 -21.05 -4.90 -6.64
C ARG A 628 -21.87 -5.56 -5.54
N GLY A 629 -23.13 -5.84 -5.86
CA GLY A 629 -24.09 -6.43 -4.94
C GLY A 629 -24.99 -5.41 -4.26
N LYS A 630 -25.83 -5.91 -3.35
CA LYS A 630 -26.90 -5.12 -2.74
C LYS A 630 -26.37 -3.86 -2.07
N GLY A 631 -26.95 -2.71 -2.41
CA GLY A 631 -26.54 -1.41 -1.88
C GLY A 631 -25.48 -0.68 -2.72
N THR A 632 -25.10 -1.21 -3.89
CA THR A 632 -24.14 -0.55 -4.81
C THR A 632 -24.77 0.26 -5.94
N GLY A 633 -26.07 0.09 -6.20
CA GLY A 633 -26.79 0.88 -7.21
C GLY A 633 -26.71 2.38 -6.93
N ALA A 634 -26.18 3.15 -7.87
CA ALA A 634 -25.86 4.55 -7.67
C ALA A 634 -27.09 5.44 -7.49
N VAL A 635 -26.99 6.37 -6.54
CA VAL A 635 -28.01 7.37 -6.26
C VAL A 635 -27.44 8.79 -6.41
N GLU A 636 -28.33 9.76 -6.66
CA GLU A 636 -27.99 11.18 -6.62
C GLU A 636 -28.26 11.73 -5.22
N ASN A 637 -27.55 12.78 -4.83
CA ASN A 637 -27.65 13.40 -3.51
C ASN A 637 -27.59 12.32 -2.41
N MET A 638 -26.54 11.50 -2.48
CA MET A 638 -26.30 10.37 -1.60
C MET A 638 -26.64 10.75 -0.15
N PRO A 639 -27.59 10.06 0.50
CA PRO A 639 -28.02 10.43 1.84
C PRO A 639 -26.83 10.34 2.80
N PRO A 640 -26.78 11.16 3.86
CA PRO A 640 -25.77 11.00 4.88
C PRO A 640 -25.88 9.58 5.46
N PRO A 641 -24.76 8.88 5.71
CA PRO A 641 -24.79 7.58 6.35
C PRO A 641 -25.52 7.64 7.72
N PRO A 642 -26.14 6.56 8.19
CA PRO A 642 -26.77 6.52 9.51
C PRO A 642 -25.80 6.98 10.60
N GLY A 643 -26.28 7.84 11.51
CA GLY A 643 -25.46 8.41 12.60
C GLY A 643 -24.57 9.60 12.19
N CYS A 644 -24.55 9.98 10.91
CA CYS A 644 -23.81 11.14 10.44
C CYS A 644 -24.70 12.39 10.43
N PRO A 645 -24.15 13.57 10.77
CA PRO A 645 -24.90 14.81 10.60
C PRO A 645 -25.28 14.98 9.12
N MET A 646 -26.34 15.74 8.85
CA MET A 646 -26.51 16.29 7.50
C MET A 646 -25.29 17.14 7.19
N HIS A 647 -24.32 16.57 6.48
CA HIS A 647 -23.27 17.36 5.86
C HIS A 647 -23.94 18.36 4.92
N ASN A 648 -23.30 19.51 4.74
CA ASN A 648 -23.64 20.35 3.59
C ASN A 648 -23.50 19.42 2.38
N PRO A 649 -24.58 19.08 1.65
CA PRO A 649 -24.49 18.12 0.56
C PRO A 649 -23.37 18.59 -0.37
N LYS A 650 -22.59 17.67 -0.96
CA LYS A 650 -21.69 18.04 -2.06
C LYS A 650 -22.53 18.95 -2.97
N PRO A 651 -22.11 20.20 -3.22
CA PRO A 651 -22.98 21.18 -3.89
C PRO A 651 -23.40 20.72 -5.29
N PHE A 652 -22.69 19.71 -5.80
CA PHE A 652 -23.00 18.96 -7.00
C PHE A 652 -22.74 17.47 -6.75
N ASP A 653 -23.78 16.63 -6.86
CA ASP A 653 -23.73 15.18 -6.68
C ASP A 653 -24.73 14.48 -7.62
N MET A 654 -24.21 13.69 -8.55
CA MET A 654 -24.96 13.04 -9.63
C MET A 654 -24.71 11.54 -9.60
N LYS A 655 -25.68 10.74 -10.07
CA LYS A 655 -25.60 9.27 -10.00
C LYS A 655 -24.32 8.69 -10.61
N ALA A 656 -23.87 9.19 -11.76
CA ALA A 656 -22.68 8.68 -12.43
C ALA A 656 -21.39 8.83 -11.59
N MET A 657 -21.36 9.77 -10.64
CA MET A 657 -20.24 9.96 -9.72
C MET A 657 -20.17 8.86 -8.64
N ASN A 658 -21.29 8.19 -8.38
CA ASN A 658 -21.47 7.25 -7.26
C ASN A 658 -21.53 5.78 -7.69
N VAL A 659 -21.11 5.45 -8.92
CA VAL A 659 -21.04 4.07 -9.42
C VAL A 659 -19.84 3.30 -8.84
N GLY A 660 -19.93 1.97 -8.86
CA GLY A 660 -18.84 1.06 -8.48
C GLY A 660 -18.43 1.15 -7.01
N ARG A 661 -19.35 1.51 -6.11
CA ARG A 661 -19.15 1.65 -4.66
C ARG A 661 -20.45 1.37 -3.90
N TYR A 662 -20.36 1.06 -2.61
CA TYR A 662 -21.53 1.00 -1.73
C TYR A 662 -22.05 2.40 -1.40
N GLN A 663 -23.38 2.54 -1.44
CA GLN A 663 -24.04 3.81 -1.14
C GLN A 663 -24.17 4.07 0.37
N ASN A 664 -23.89 3.07 1.20
CA ASN A 664 -23.68 3.23 2.63
C ASN A 664 -22.32 2.60 2.98
N ARG A 665 -21.38 3.41 3.46
CA ARG A 665 -20.01 2.95 3.75
C ARG A 665 -19.97 1.81 4.76
N ARG A 666 -20.92 1.75 5.71
CA ARG A 666 -20.98 0.66 6.70
C ARG A 666 -21.23 -0.70 6.07
N ASP A 667 -22.01 -0.75 4.98
CA ASP A 667 -22.31 -2.01 4.30
C ASP A 667 -21.01 -2.67 3.79
N PHE A 668 -20.01 -1.86 3.42
CA PHE A 668 -18.73 -2.35 2.93
C PHE A 668 -17.87 -3.04 4.01
N LEU A 669 -18.06 -2.74 5.30
CA LEU A 669 -17.31 -3.38 6.40
C LEU A 669 -17.46 -4.91 6.41
N THR A 670 -18.58 -5.42 5.87
CA THR A 670 -18.88 -6.87 5.77
C THR A 670 -18.83 -7.41 4.34
N LYS A 671 -18.33 -6.60 3.39
CA LYS A 671 -18.38 -6.92 1.95
C LYS A 671 -17.05 -6.82 1.23
N TRP A 672 -16.03 -6.23 1.82
CA TRP A 672 -14.69 -6.21 1.24
C TRP A 672 -14.17 -7.63 0.93
N MET A 673 -14.43 -8.60 1.80
CA MET A 673 -14.02 -10.00 1.62
C MET A 673 -14.75 -10.71 0.48
N ASP A 674 -15.85 -10.17 -0.05
CA ASP A 674 -16.63 -10.75 -1.16
C ASP A 674 -16.07 -10.30 -2.53
N ILE A 675 -15.16 -9.32 -2.58
CA ILE A 675 -14.50 -8.91 -3.83
C ILE A 675 -13.66 -10.08 -4.37
N GLY A 676 -13.73 -10.32 -5.69
CA GLY A 676 -12.91 -11.33 -6.35
C GLY A 676 -11.49 -10.83 -6.61
N ILE A 677 -10.60 -11.73 -7.00
CA ILE A 677 -9.20 -11.40 -7.29
C ILE A 677 -8.95 -11.57 -8.78
N ILE A 678 -8.32 -10.59 -9.40
CA ILE A 678 -7.95 -10.62 -10.82
C ILE A 678 -6.68 -11.45 -10.99
N MET A 679 -6.80 -12.52 -11.77
CA MET A 679 -5.71 -13.44 -12.09
C MET A 679 -5.60 -13.63 -13.60
N GLN A 680 -4.39 -13.86 -14.09
CA GLN A 680 -4.16 -14.26 -15.46
C GLN A 680 -4.76 -15.65 -15.72
N GLY A 681 -5.40 -15.84 -16.87
CA GLY A 681 -6.11 -17.05 -17.27
C GLY A 681 -5.43 -18.37 -16.89
N PRO A 682 -4.16 -18.62 -17.32
CA PRO A 682 -3.45 -19.85 -17.02
C PRO A 682 -3.21 -20.15 -15.53
N ALA A 683 -3.38 -19.18 -14.63
CA ALA A 683 -3.31 -19.36 -13.17
C ALA A 683 -4.69 -19.69 -12.53
N ILE A 684 -5.76 -19.68 -13.33
CA ILE A 684 -7.12 -19.99 -12.90
C ILE A 684 -7.38 -21.48 -13.05
N GLU A 685 -7.91 -22.12 -12.00
CA GLU A 685 -8.28 -23.53 -12.06
C GLU A 685 -9.42 -23.75 -13.07
N GLY A 686 -9.24 -24.72 -13.96
CA GLY A 686 -10.21 -25.03 -15.01
C GLY A 686 -10.15 -24.11 -16.23
N TYR A 687 -9.16 -23.21 -16.33
CA TYR A 687 -9.00 -22.36 -17.52
C TYR A 687 -8.76 -23.19 -18.80
N PRO A 688 -9.57 -23.02 -19.86
CA PRO A 688 -9.38 -23.77 -21.09
C PRO A 688 -8.05 -23.45 -21.79
N SER A 689 -7.32 -24.48 -22.22
CA SER A 689 -6.01 -24.32 -22.85
C SER A 689 -6.02 -23.65 -24.21
N ASP A 690 -7.19 -23.59 -24.86
CA ASP A 690 -7.41 -22.96 -26.16
C ASP A 690 -7.88 -21.49 -26.06
N PHE A 691 -8.12 -20.99 -24.84
CA PHE A 691 -8.43 -19.59 -24.62
C PHE A 691 -7.16 -18.74 -24.57
N ASP A 692 -7.32 -17.43 -24.75
CA ASP A 692 -6.18 -16.49 -24.76
C ASP A 692 -5.46 -16.50 -23.42
N THR A 693 -4.15 -16.77 -23.42
CA THR A 693 -3.35 -16.85 -22.18
C THR A 693 -3.10 -15.49 -21.54
N ASP A 694 -3.42 -14.40 -22.23
CA ASP A 694 -3.18 -13.03 -21.80
C ASP A 694 -4.42 -12.37 -21.17
N TYR A 695 -5.51 -13.12 -20.96
CA TYR A 695 -6.68 -12.59 -20.25
C TYR A 695 -6.42 -12.49 -18.76
N PHE A 696 -6.81 -11.36 -18.16
CA PHE A 696 -6.84 -11.15 -16.72
C PHE A 696 -8.30 -11.06 -16.29
N LEU A 697 -8.70 -11.98 -15.42
CA LEU A 697 -10.10 -12.22 -15.08
C LEU A 697 -10.26 -12.26 -13.57
N GLU A 698 -11.33 -11.64 -13.09
CA GLU A 698 -11.74 -11.78 -11.70
C GLU A 698 -12.29 -13.20 -11.44
N VAL A 699 -11.82 -13.80 -10.36
CA VAL A 699 -12.22 -15.12 -9.86
C VAL A 699 -12.57 -15.07 -8.38
N GLU A 700 -13.27 -16.09 -7.89
CA GLU A 700 -13.60 -16.25 -6.46
C GLU A 700 -14.31 -15.03 -5.85
N SER A 701 -15.18 -14.36 -6.61
CA SER A 701 -16.06 -13.32 -6.07
C SER A 701 -17.18 -13.95 -5.23
N GLY A 702 -17.42 -13.41 -4.03
CA GLY A 702 -18.49 -13.81 -3.12
C GLY A 702 -19.82 -13.10 -3.35
N PHE A 703 -19.91 -12.19 -4.33
CA PHE A 703 -21.15 -11.48 -4.63
C PHE A 703 -22.14 -12.38 -5.36
N ILE A 704 -23.27 -12.68 -4.71
CA ILE A 704 -24.31 -13.58 -5.25
C ILE A 704 -25.19 -12.86 -6.29
N THR A 705 -25.48 -11.58 -6.07
CA THR A 705 -26.26 -10.74 -6.99
C THR A 705 -25.42 -9.56 -7.43
N ASP A 706 -25.64 -9.12 -8.66
CA ASP A 706 -25.14 -7.84 -9.14
C ASP A 706 -26.28 -6.83 -9.11
N GLU A 707 -26.25 -5.91 -8.14
CA GLU A 707 -27.17 -4.76 -8.08
C GLU A 707 -26.42 -3.44 -8.38
N SER A 708 -25.21 -3.54 -8.95
CA SER A 708 -24.46 -2.37 -9.39
C SER A 708 -25.05 -1.80 -10.68
N ASN A 709 -24.46 -0.74 -11.22
CA ASN A 709 -24.90 -0.21 -12.50
C ASN A 709 -24.20 -0.91 -13.66
N LYS A 710 -24.77 -0.80 -14.88
CA LYS A 710 -24.02 -1.18 -16.08
C LYS A 710 -22.73 -0.35 -16.17
N VAL A 711 -21.61 -1.02 -16.42
CA VAL A 711 -20.33 -0.35 -16.70
C VAL A 711 -20.43 0.41 -18.03
N ILE A 712 -20.20 1.71 -17.99
CA ILE A 712 -20.15 2.61 -19.16
C ILE A 712 -18.70 2.84 -19.54
N PHE A 713 -18.34 2.81 -20.83
CA PHE A 713 -16.96 3.07 -21.25
C PHE A 713 -16.55 4.53 -21.06
N TRP A 714 -15.28 4.74 -20.72
CA TRP A 714 -14.66 6.07 -20.68
C TRP A 714 -14.59 6.70 -22.10
N PRO A 715 -14.72 8.02 -22.28
CA PRO A 715 -14.98 9.03 -21.25
C PRO A 715 -16.46 9.03 -20.85
N ASN A 716 -16.71 8.67 -19.60
CA ASN A 716 -18.00 8.86 -18.95
C ASN A 716 -17.95 10.16 -18.14
N VAL A 717 -19.08 10.86 -18.08
CA VAL A 717 -19.21 12.19 -17.47
C VAL A 717 -20.17 12.18 -16.29
N VAL A 718 -20.11 13.24 -15.49
CA VAL A 718 -20.87 13.35 -14.23
C VAL A 718 -22.39 13.26 -14.40
N ASP A 719 -22.95 13.58 -15.57
CA ASP A 719 -24.39 13.59 -15.86
C ASP A 719 -24.86 12.43 -16.74
N ASP A 720 -23.99 11.44 -17.01
CA ASP A 720 -24.37 10.23 -17.73
C ASP A 720 -25.53 9.49 -17.04
N GLU A 721 -26.43 8.94 -17.84
CA GLU A 721 -27.46 8.05 -17.32
C GLU A 721 -26.83 6.76 -16.80
N VAL A 722 -27.25 6.34 -15.60
CA VAL A 722 -26.87 5.04 -15.02
C VAL A 722 -28.01 4.05 -15.20
N TYR A 723 -27.66 2.83 -15.61
CA TYR A 723 -28.61 1.76 -15.88
C TYR A 723 -28.46 0.64 -14.86
N PRO A 724 -29.52 -0.13 -14.52
CA PRO A 724 -29.36 -1.38 -13.79
C PRO A 724 -28.46 -2.36 -14.56
N PRO A 725 -27.89 -3.38 -13.90
CA PRO A 725 -27.10 -4.39 -14.59
C PRO A 725 -28.04 -5.21 -15.48
N LYS A 726 -27.50 -5.85 -16.53
CA LYS A 726 -28.25 -6.82 -17.31
C LYS A 726 -28.16 -8.17 -16.61
N ASP A 727 -29.31 -8.78 -16.35
CA ASP A 727 -29.40 -10.17 -15.86
C ASP A 727 -28.85 -11.18 -16.88
#